data_AF-A0A8I6SFN4-F1
#
_entry.id   AF-A0A8I6SFN4-F1
#
_cell.length_a   1.000
_cell.length_b   1.000
_cell.length_c   1.000
_cell.angle_alpha   90.00
_cell.angle_beta   90.00
_cell.angle_gamma   90.00
#
_symmetry.space_group_name_H-M   'P 1'
#
loop_
_entity.id
_entity.type
_entity.pdbx_description
1 polymer ?
#
loop_
_entity_poly.entity_id
_entity_poly.type
_entity_poly.pdbx_seq_one_letter_code
_entity_poly.pdbx_strand_id
1 'polypeptide(L)'
;MKELTNRLEYIQTCNDLINKHGNILQRSLTELESIDSATEVSAKIKTINERATLFRISSNAMINACSEYLTLAQTQGRKWQKALLYERSQKLRLEEMVEQLATQHSFLEQAAKDHRLPKNAISSAPSDDEEGAEFYECEELVASSESSKLPLNISCSNREFVKASHRPDDASGSSSEAEEDPPTDTEASSTMQSNSDVNFSQPRSPSSTNLPPSEPVTACTFPFKSDSQSNDSKDIDQQDDESSSQGDKPSHSIPNSNQVTHCKQESGSKRVRRTAVPNKPYYPLNLWSIMKNCIGKELSKIPMPVNFSEPLSMLQRLTEDYEYSYILDHAATLKDDLEQLAYVAAFTVSSYSTTSNRTGKPFNPLLGETYECDRMDDLGWRALSEQVSHHPPMVAQHCEGRKWKCWQEFTMASKFRGKYLQVVPLGIAHLEFDSGNHYTWRKVTTTVHNIIVGKLWVDQHGDMDIINSKTGHVCHLHYVAYSYFNRDVQRKVTGRVLDEKDVVHWIIRGTWDSKIEIAPVTNVEGVSPGSVEQKKGPFKLAWERNEPLPDSDKFYNFTLLACQLNEMEPGVAPTDSRNRPDQRYMEEGQWDKANQIKIKLEEKQRAARRKREATAEEASAEGRPYQQYEPIWFKRETDPQSGNITHVFTGEYWKCKSAGDWSMCPNIF
;
A
#
# COMPACT_ATOMS: atom_id res chain seq x y z
N MET A 1 -20.12 17.55 6.83
CA MET A 1 -19.56 18.85 6.44
C MET A 1 -18.22 18.70 5.72
N LYS A 2 -17.18 18.16 6.36
CA LYS A 2 -15.84 17.99 5.74
C LYS A 2 -15.85 17.33 4.35
N GLU A 3 -16.65 16.28 4.17
CA GLU A 3 -16.77 15.60 2.87
C GLU A 3 -17.42 16.47 1.77
N LEU A 4 -18.41 17.31 2.11
CA LEU A 4 -19.00 18.24 1.15
C LEU A 4 -18.00 19.34 0.76
N THR A 5 -17.24 19.86 1.73
CA THR A 5 -16.19 20.84 1.48
C THR A 5 -15.12 20.29 0.54
N ASN A 6 -14.63 19.07 0.79
CA ASN A 6 -13.66 18.41 -0.09
C ASN A 6 -14.19 18.25 -1.52
N ARG A 7 -15.47 17.92 -1.68
CA ARG A 7 -16.10 17.75 -3.00
C ARG A 7 -16.33 19.08 -3.71
N LEU A 8 -16.56 20.16 -2.97
CA LEU A 8 -16.63 21.51 -3.52
C LEU A 8 -15.26 21.98 -4.03
N GLU A 9 -14.19 21.75 -3.26
CA GLU A 9 -12.81 22.03 -3.69
C GLU A 9 -12.42 21.21 -4.94
N TYR A 10 -12.91 19.98 -5.04
CA TYR A 10 -12.72 19.15 -6.24
C TYR A 10 -13.44 19.74 -7.47
N ILE A 11 -14.67 20.23 -7.33
CA ILE A 11 -15.39 20.95 -8.40
C ILE A 11 -14.61 22.19 -8.85
N GLN A 12 -14.07 22.98 -7.91
CA GLN A 12 -13.25 24.15 -8.22
C GLN A 12 -12.00 23.75 -9.01
N THR A 13 -11.34 22.66 -8.60
CA THR A 13 -10.18 22.11 -9.33
C THR A 13 -10.54 21.68 -10.76
N CYS A 14 -11.68 21.02 -10.94
CA CYS A 14 -12.18 20.65 -12.27
C CYS A 14 -12.49 21.88 -13.14
N ASN A 15 -13.04 22.94 -12.54
CA ASN A 15 -13.30 24.21 -13.22
C ASN A 15 -11.99 24.84 -13.72
N ASP A 16 -10.96 24.93 -12.88
CA ASP A 16 -9.64 25.45 -13.26
C ASP A 16 -9.01 24.66 -14.42
N LEU A 17 -9.16 23.33 -14.40
CA LEU A 17 -8.67 22.46 -15.47
C LEU A 17 -9.43 22.65 -16.78
N ILE A 18 -10.75 22.85 -16.74
CA ILE A 18 -11.55 23.19 -17.93
C ILE A 18 -11.07 24.52 -18.50
N ASN A 19 -10.94 25.56 -17.67
CA ASN A 19 -10.48 26.87 -18.12
C ASN A 19 -9.09 26.79 -18.75
N LYS A 20 -8.16 26.07 -18.11
CA LYS A 20 -6.80 25.89 -18.63
C LYS A 20 -6.78 25.15 -19.96
N HIS A 21 -7.44 24.00 -20.05
CA HIS A 21 -7.45 23.22 -21.30
C HIS A 21 -8.24 23.92 -22.40
N GLY A 22 -9.31 24.64 -22.05
CA GLY A 22 -10.08 25.48 -22.97
C GLY A 22 -9.22 26.59 -23.56
N ASN A 23 -8.50 27.35 -22.73
CA ASN A 23 -7.60 28.41 -23.17
C ASN A 23 -6.46 27.87 -24.06
N ILE A 24 -5.89 26.71 -23.72
CA ILE A 24 -4.85 26.07 -24.54
C ILE A 24 -5.42 25.62 -25.88
N LEU A 25 -6.58 24.97 -25.89
CA LEU A 25 -7.25 24.55 -27.11
C LEU A 25 -7.58 25.75 -28.00
N GLN A 26 -8.14 26.82 -27.43
CA GLN A 26 -8.47 28.04 -28.15
C GLN A 26 -7.23 28.66 -28.82
N ARG A 27 -6.11 28.80 -28.11
CA ARG A 27 -4.84 29.29 -28.70
C ARG A 27 -4.38 28.42 -29.86
N SER A 28 -4.57 27.11 -29.77
CA SER A 28 -4.19 26.17 -30.83
C SER A 28 -5.02 26.33 -32.09
N LEU A 29 -6.31 26.63 -31.91
CA LEU A 29 -7.25 26.87 -33.00
C LEU A 29 -6.90 28.20 -33.68
N THR A 30 -6.61 29.26 -32.91
CA THR A 30 -6.15 30.55 -33.45
C THR A 30 -4.81 30.44 -34.19
N GLU A 31 -3.86 29.63 -33.69
CA GLU A 31 -2.60 29.35 -34.40
C GLU A 31 -2.81 28.60 -35.72
N LEU A 32 -3.89 27.84 -35.87
CA LEU A 32 -4.19 27.12 -37.12
C LEU A 32 -4.64 28.07 -38.23
N GLU A 33 -5.32 29.17 -37.86
CA GLU A 33 -5.83 30.18 -38.79
C GLU A 33 -4.71 31.00 -39.46
N SER A 34 -3.49 30.99 -38.89
CA SER A 34 -2.35 31.78 -39.36
C SER A 34 -1.34 31.01 -40.23
N ILE A 35 -1.67 29.81 -40.72
CA ILE A 35 -0.71 28.91 -41.41
C ILE A 35 -1.11 28.69 -42.87
N ASP A 36 -0.18 28.99 -43.79
CA ASP A 36 -0.37 28.85 -45.24
C ASP A 36 0.24 27.55 -45.84
N SER A 37 0.90 26.71 -45.03
CA SER A 37 1.60 25.49 -45.47
C SER A 37 0.83 24.20 -45.13
N ALA A 38 0.47 23.41 -46.14
CA ALA A 38 -0.31 22.17 -46.00
C ALA A 38 0.35 21.11 -45.09
N THR A 39 1.69 21.02 -45.09
CA THR A 39 2.46 20.11 -44.22
C THR A 39 2.43 20.52 -42.76
N GLU A 40 2.41 21.82 -42.46
CA GLU A 40 2.34 22.34 -41.08
C GLU A 40 0.93 22.23 -40.50
N VAL A 41 -0.10 22.39 -41.35
CA VAL A 41 -1.51 22.20 -40.99
C VAL A 41 -1.76 20.77 -40.48
N SER A 42 -1.24 19.73 -41.13
CA SER A 42 -1.44 18.34 -40.71
C SER A 42 -0.86 18.04 -39.32
N ALA A 43 0.34 18.54 -39.01
CA ALA A 43 0.96 18.38 -37.70
C ALA A 43 0.21 19.15 -36.59
N LYS A 44 -0.32 20.33 -36.91
CA LYS A 44 -1.12 21.14 -35.99
C LYS A 44 -2.51 20.55 -35.74
N ILE A 45 -3.15 19.95 -36.74
CA ILE A 45 -4.42 19.21 -36.57
C ILE A 45 -4.27 18.08 -35.55
N LYS A 46 -3.16 17.32 -35.60
CA LYS A 46 -2.89 16.27 -34.60
C LYS A 46 -2.78 16.85 -33.18
N THR A 47 -2.06 17.97 -33.05
CA THR A 47 -1.91 18.69 -31.77
C THR A 47 -3.24 19.22 -31.24
N ILE A 48 -4.10 19.75 -32.12
CA ILE A 48 -5.45 20.22 -31.77
C ILE A 48 -6.32 19.07 -31.32
N ASN A 49 -6.28 17.91 -31.98
CA ASN A 49 -7.03 16.72 -31.57
C ASN A 49 -6.61 16.23 -30.17
N GLU A 50 -5.31 16.26 -29.86
CA GLU A 50 -4.81 15.94 -28.52
C GLU A 50 -5.34 16.94 -27.47
N ARG A 51 -5.29 18.25 -27.77
CA ARG A 51 -5.77 19.32 -26.88
C ARG A 51 -7.29 19.29 -26.72
N ALA A 52 -8.05 18.97 -27.76
CA ALA A 52 -9.50 18.78 -27.73
C ALA A 52 -9.89 17.56 -26.89
N THR A 53 -9.10 16.48 -26.99
CA THR A 53 -9.27 15.30 -26.14
C THR A 53 -9.06 15.65 -24.66
N LEU A 54 -8.02 16.43 -24.34
CA LEU A 54 -7.77 16.90 -22.97
C LEU A 54 -8.88 17.81 -22.44
N PHE A 55 -9.41 18.70 -23.27
CA PHE A 55 -10.57 19.53 -22.90
C PHE A 55 -11.81 18.65 -22.62
N ARG A 56 -12.11 17.70 -23.50
CA ARG A 56 -13.24 16.75 -23.32
C ARG A 56 -13.10 15.94 -22.03
N ILE A 57 -11.89 15.50 -21.67
CA ILE A 57 -11.64 14.78 -20.42
C ILE A 57 -11.93 15.68 -19.21
N SER A 58 -11.43 16.92 -19.21
CA SER A 58 -11.69 17.88 -18.13
C SER A 58 -13.18 18.21 -17.99
N SER A 59 -13.88 18.41 -19.11
CA SER A 59 -15.33 18.65 -19.12
C SER A 59 -16.12 17.49 -18.52
N ASN A 60 -15.79 16.25 -18.90
CA ASN A 60 -16.41 15.07 -18.31
C ASN A 60 -16.09 14.91 -16.81
N ALA A 61 -14.86 15.24 -16.40
CA ALA A 61 -14.47 15.20 -14.99
C ALA A 61 -15.31 16.19 -14.15
N MET A 62 -15.56 17.40 -14.66
CA MET A 62 -16.43 18.38 -14.00
C MET A 62 -17.89 17.93 -13.93
N ILE A 63 -18.44 17.37 -15.02
CA ILE A 63 -19.82 16.86 -15.03
C ILE A 63 -19.98 15.77 -13.96
N ASN A 64 -19.02 14.84 -13.88
CA ASN A 64 -19.02 13.79 -12.87
C ASN A 64 -18.86 14.36 -11.45
N ALA A 65 -17.94 15.31 -11.25
CA ALA A 65 -17.72 15.97 -9.96
C ALA A 65 -18.99 16.67 -9.45
N CYS A 66 -19.70 17.39 -10.32
CA CYS A 66 -20.96 18.04 -10.02
C CYS A 66 -22.07 17.02 -9.68
N SER A 67 -22.16 15.92 -10.44
CA SER A 67 -23.14 14.85 -10.19
C SER A 67 -22.91 14.15 -8.83
N GLU A 68 -21.66 13.84 -8.51
CA GLU A 68 -21.27 13.24 -7.24
C GLU A 68 -21.53 14.18 -6.06
N TYR A 69 -21.19 15.47 -6.20
CA TYR A 69 -21.49 16.48 -5.19
C TYR A 69 -23.00 16.62 -4.95
N LEU A 70 -23.80 16.69 -6.02
CA LEU A 70 -25.26 16.79 -5.92
C LEU A 70 -25.83 15.58 -5.17
N THR A 71 -25.40 14.37 -5.53
CA THR A 71 -25.84 13.12 -4.89
C THR A 71 -25.47 13.09 -3.40
N LEU A 72 -24.25 13.50 -3.06
CA LEU A 72 -23.79 13.58 -1.68
C LEU A 72 -24.57 14.64 -0.90
N ALA A 73 -24.78 15.83 -1.46
CA ALA A 73 -25.52 16.92 -0.84
C ALA A 73 -26.96 16.52 -0.53
N GLN A 74 -27.65 15.87 -1.48
CA GLN A 74 -29.00 15.34 -1.27
C GLN A 74 -29.03 14.29 -0.14
N THR A 75 -28.04 13.40 -0.11
CA THR A 75 -27.97 12.35 0.91
C THR A 75 -27.73 12.91 2.30
N GLN A 76 -26.80 13.87 2.43
CA GLN A 76 -26.51 14.53 3.71
C GLN A 76 -27.69 15.40 4.17
N GLY A 77 -28.37 16.09 3.26
CA GLY A 77 -29.57 16.86 3.56
C GLY A 77 -30.66 16.01 4.19
N ARG A 78 -30.95 14.83 3.62
CA ARG A 78 -31.93 13.88 4.22
C ARG A 78 -31.51 13.39 5.60
N LYS A 79 -30.22 13.15 5.83
CA LYS A 79 -29.70 12.73 7.15
C LYS A 79 -29.86 13.83 8.19
N TRP A 80 -29.52 15.07 7.86
CA TRP A 80 -29.69 16.19 8.77
C TRP A 80 -31.16 16.47 9.07
N GLN A 81 -32.04 16.35 8.08
CA GLN A 81 -33.48 16.50 8.32
C GLN A 81 -33.99 15.46 9.33
N LYS A 82 -33.56 14.21 9.22
CA LYS A 82 -33.90 13.15 10.21
C LYS A 82 -33.31 13.43 11.59
N ALA A 83 -32.04 13.82 11.67
CA ALA A 83 -31.39 14.14 12.93
C ALA A 83 -32.06 15.33 13.64
N LEU A 84 -32.40 16.39 12.89
CA LEU A 84 -33.10 17.55 13.42
C LEU A 84 -34.50 17.19 13.95
N LEU A 85 -35.24 16.35 13.23
CA LEU A 85 -36.54 15.84 13.69
C LEU A 85 -36.41 14.98 14.96
N TYR A 86 -35.36 14.17 15.04
CA TYR A 86 -35.07 13.37 16.22
C TYR A 86 -34.74 14.25 17.44
N GLU A 87 -33.83 15.22 17.30
CA GLU A 87 -33.49 16.18 18.36
C GLU A 87 -34.73 16.97 18.83
N ARG A 88 -35.57 17.42 17.89
CA ARG A 88 -36.83 18.09 18.22
C ARG A 88 -37.78 17.19 19.03
N SER A 89 -37.85 15.91 18.70
CA SER A 89 -38.69 14.93 19.41
C SER A 89 -38.14 14.62 20.81
N GLN A 90 -36.82 14.51 20.96
CA GLN A 90 -36.17 14.34 22.26
C GLN A 90 -36.40 15.55 23.17
N LYS A 91 -36.28 16.76 22.61
CA LYS A 91 -36.55 18.00 23.35
C LYS A 91 -37.97 18.02 23.92
N LEU A 92 -38.98 17.71 23.08
CA LEU A 92 -40.37 17.64 23.53
C LEU A 92 -40.57 16.59 24.64
N ARG A 93 -39.96 15.41 24.51
CA ARG A 93 -40.04 14.36 25.52
C ARG A 93 -39.40 14.76 26.85
N LEU A 94 -38.27 15.47 26.81
CA LEU A 94 -37.62 15.99 28.01
C LEU A 94 -38.46 17.08 28.66
N GLU A 95 -39.07 17.97 27.88
CA GLU A 95 -40.01 18.97 28.38
C GLU A 95 -41.19 18.31 29.13
N GLU A 96 -41.82 17.29 28.55
CA GLU A 96 -42.89 16.51 29.20
C GLU A 96 -42.42 15.84 30.51
N MET A 97 -41.23 15.24 30.51
CA MET A 97 -40.70 14.56 31.70
C MET A 97 -40.38 15.54 32.83
N VAL A 98 -39.85 16.72 32.51
CA VAL A 98 -39.61 17.79 33.48
C VAL A 98 -40.92 18.29 34.07
N GLU A 99 -41.96 18.45 33.25
CA GLU A 99 -43.29 18.85 33.71
C GLU A 99 -43.91 17.82 34.67
N GLN A 100 -43.76 16.52 34.35
CA GLN A 100 -44.20 15.43 35.24
C GLN A 100 -43.44 15.44 36.57
N LEU A 101 -42.11 15.59 36.54
CA LEU A 101 -41.28 15.66 37.75
C LEU A 101 -41.64 16.88 38.61
N ALA A 102 -41.86 18.04 37.99
CA ALA A 102 -42.29 19.24 38.71
C ALA A 102 -43.65 19.05 39.40
N THR A 103 -44.57 18.33 38.75
CA THR A 103 -45.88 17.99 39.31
C THR A 103 -45.75 17.04 40.50
N GLN A 104 -44.93 15.99 40.37
CA GLN A 104 -44.66 15.05 41.45
C GLN A 104 -43.97 15.71 42.64
N HIS A 105 -42.99 16.59 42.39
CA HIS A 105 -42.32 17.34 43.44
C HIS A 105 -43.30 18.23 44.20
N SER A 106 -44.17 18.96 43.48
CA SER A 106 -45.20 19.80 44.09
C SER A 106 -46.16 18.98 44.98
N PHE A 107 -46.56 17.80 44.51
CA PHE A 107 -47.39 16.88 45.29
C PHE A 107 -46.70 16.37 46.56
N LEU A 108 -45.43 15.97 46.48
CA LEU A 108 -44.64 15.53 47.63
C LEU A 108 -44.41 16.65 48.63
N GLU A 109 -44.14 17.87 48.16
CA GLU A 109 -43.96 19.05 49.01
C GLU A 109 -45.25 19.37 49.78
N GLN A 110 -46.41 19.23 49.13
CA GLN A 110 -47.71 19.39 49.78
C GLN A 110 -47.94 18.32 50.86
N ALA A 111 -47.68 17.05 50.54
CA ALA A 111 -47.82 15.93 51.49
C ALA A 111 -46.88 16.06 52.71
N ALA A 112 -45.67 16.59 52.50
CA ALA A 112 -44.70 16.84 53.57
C ALA A 112 -45.13 18.01 54.48
N LYS A 113 -45.75 19.07 53.93
CA LYS A 113 -46.32 20.17 54.71
C LYS A 113 -47.49 19.68 55.57
N ASP A 114 -48.33 18.79 55.04
CA ASP A 114 -49.46 18.21 55.78
C ASP A 114 -49.01 17.31 56.96
N HIS A 115 -47.77 16.81 56.95
CA HIS A 115 -47.21 15.97 58.03
C HIS A 115 -46.49 16.74 59.16
N ARG A 116 -46.38 18.08 59.10
CA ARG A 116 -45.81 18.88 60.20
C ARG A 116 -46.90 19.46 61.10
N LEU A 117 -47.14 18.83 62.25
CA LEU A 117 -47.78 19.43 63.45
C LEU A 117 -47.00 19.04 64.74
N PRO A 118 -47.10 19.86 65.82
CA PRO A 118 -45.93 20.34 66.57
C PRO A 118 -45.75 19.65 67.93
N LYS A 119 -44.54 19.75 68.52
CA LYS A 119 -44.34 19.52 69.95
C LYS A 119 -43.61 20.67 70.65
N ASN A 120 -44.37 21.25 71.58
CA ASN A 120 -44.01 22.22 72.59
C ASN A 120 -43.18 21.62 73.73
N ALA A 121 -42.38 22.51 74.31
CA ALA A 121 -42.05 22.68 75.74
C ALA A 121 -41.17 21.63 76.43
N ILE A 122 -40.05 22.09 77.02
CA ILE A 122 -39.98 22.42 78.46
C ILE A 122 -38.74 23.30 78.72
N SER A 123 -38.91 24.26 79.63
CA SER A 123 -38.02 25.32 80.07
C SER A 123 -37.23 24.97 81.35
N SER A 124 -35.97 25.41 81.46
CA SER A 124 -35.35 25.85 82.72
C SER A 124 -34.03 26.61 82.46
N ALA A 125 -33.94 27.84 82.99
CA ALA A 125 -32.86 28.84 82.91
C ALA A 125 -31.71 28.60 83.94
N PRO A 126 -30.74 29.52 84.20
CA PRO A 126 -30.01 30.50 83.38
C PRO A 126 -28.45 30.43 83.53
N SER A 127 -27.77 31.23 82.67
CA SER A 127 -26.51 32.02 82.86
C SER A 127 -25.12 31.37 83.05
N ASP A 128 -24.20 31.93 82.23
CA ASP A 128 -22.76 32.19 82.41
C ASP A 128 -21.72 31.20 81.82
N ASP A 129 -21.25 31.64 80.64
CA ASP A 129 -19.87 31.77 80.14
C ASP A 129 -18.90 30.57 79.99
N GLU A 130 -18.47 30.46 78.72
CA GLU A 130 -17.18 30.09 78.14
C GLU A 130 -16.76 28.62 77.91
N GLU A 131 -16.67 28.35 76.58
CA GLU A 131 -15.76 27.50 75.79
C GLU A 131 -15.91 25.97 75.73
N GLY A 132 -16.29 25.48 74.53
CA GLY A 132 -15.66 24.31 73.91
C GLY A 132 -16.55 23.34 73.09
N ALA A 133 -16.23 23.23 71.80
CA ALA A 133 -16.64 22.23 70.77
C ALA A 133 -17.99 22.46 70.03
N GLU A 134 -18.02 23.22 68.92
CA GLU A 134 -17.67 22.83 67.52
C GLU A 134 -18.47 21.66 66.93
N PHE A 135 -19.47 21.96 66.08
CA PHE A 135 -19.49 21.56 64.66
C PHE A 135 -20.59 22.31 63.86
N TYR A 136 -20.23 22.67 62.63
CA TYR A 136 -20.79 23.69 61.74
C TYR A 136 -22.09 23.30 60.99
N GLU A 137 -23.03 24.25 60.84
CA GLU A 137 -24.01 24.27 59.74
C GLU A 137 -24.10 25.71 59.20
N CYS A 138 -23.71 25.91 57.92
CA CYS A 138 -23.58 27.23 57.28
C CYS A 138 -24.91 27.79 56.78
N GLU A 139 -25.24 29.00 57.22
CA GLU A 139 -25.90 30.01 56.38
C GLU A 139 -24.89 30.53 55.35
N GLU A 140 -25.29 30.79 54.10
CA GLU A 140 -24.55 31.68 53.22
C GLU A 140 -25.47 32.80 52.71
N LEU A 141 -24.97 34.02 52.94
CA LEU A 141 -25.60 35.30 52.77
C LEU A 141 -25.74 35.68 51.30
N VAL A 142 -26.94 36.15 50.97
CA VAL A 142 -27.22 36.91 49.75
C VAL A 142 -26.91 38.39 50.04
N ALA A 143 -25.87 38.94 49.39
CA ALA A 143 -25.96 40.10 48.47
C ALA A 143 -24.67 40.95 48.38
N SER A 144 -24.22 41.14 47.13
CA SER A 144 -23.44 42.27 46.56
C SER A 144 -21.96 42.40 46.99
N SER A 145 -21.00 42.77 46.16
CA SER A 145 -20.89 43.10 44.74
C SER A 145 -19.40 43.40 44.47
N GLU A 146 -18.84 42.96 43.34
CA GLU A 146 -17.92 43.71 42.46
C GLU A 146 -17.05 42.76 41.62
N SER A 147 -17.51 42.47 40.40
CA SER A 147 -16.60 42.38 39.26
C SER A 147 -17.25 43.10 38.07
N SER A 148 -16.89 44.36 37.91
CA SER A 148 -17.27 45.19 36.78
C SER A 148 -16.54 44.78 35.50
N LYS A 149 -17.33 44.26 34.56
CA LYS A 149 -17.45 44.68 33.14
C LYS A 149 -16.19 45.11 32.38
N LEU A 150 -15.95 44.42 31.27
CA LEU A 150 -15.95 45.04 29.94
C LEU A 150 -16.83 44.21 28.98
N PRO A 151 -17.71 44.82 28.17
CA PRO A 151 -18.69 44.14 27.31
C PRO A 151 -18.22 44.08 25.85
N LEU A 152 -18.79 43.19 25.04
CA LEU A 152 -19.19 43.48 23.66
C LEU A 152 -20.25 42.49 23.15
N ASN A 153 -21.30 43.07 22.57
CA ASN A 153 -22.52 42.49 22.03
C ASN A 153 -22.28 41.48 20.90
N ILE A 154 -23.25 40.57 20.69
CA ILE A 154 -24.13 40.57 19.51
C ILE A 154 -25.37 39.73 19.85
N SER A 155 -26.53 40.38 19.88
CA SER A 155 -27.84 39.77 19.97
C SER A 155 -28.31 39.33 18.58
N CYS A 156 -28.83 38.10 18.48
CA CYS A 156 -29.82 37.74 17.47
C CYS A 156 -31.18 38.32 17.87
N SER A 157 -31.83 39.02 16.95
CA SER A 157 -33.26 39.31 17.00
C SER A 157 -33.98 38.55 15.88
N ASN A 158 -34.94 37.71 16.30
CA ASN A 158 -36.01 37.20 15.46
C ASN A 158 -36.94 38.34 15.04
N ARG A 159 -37.45 38.27 13.80
CA ARG A 159 -38.81 38.72 13.49
C ARG A 159 -39.34 38.00 12.26
N GLU A 160 -40.36 37.16 12.48
CA GLU A 160 -41.30 36.74 11.44
C GLU A 160 -42.20 37.94 11.06
N PHE A 161 -42.69 38.00 9.80
CA PHE A 161 -44.12 38.08 9.45
C PHE A 161 -44.37 38.25 7.93
N VAL A 162 -45.12 37.29 7.36
CA VAL A 162 -46.31 37.41 6.46
C VAL A 162 -46.26 38.08 5.06
N LYS A 163 -46.92 37.38 4.12
CA LYS A 163 -47.33 37.73 2.74
C LYS A 163 -48.01 39.10 2.59
N ALA A 164 -47.76 39.81 1.49
CA ALA A 164 -48.68 39.97 0.33
C ALA A 164 -48.35 41.21 -0.55
N SER A 165 -48.42 41.00 -1.87
CA SER A 165 -48.93 41.90 -2.93
C SER A 165 -48.45 43.35 -3.12
N HIS A 166 -48.21 43.64 -4.42
CA HIS A 166 -48.31 44.93 -5.15
C HIS A 166 -47.00 45.59 -5.65
N ARG A 167 -46.81 45.46 -6.99
CA ARG A 167 -46.31 46.49 -7.92
C ARG A 167 -47.24 47.73 -7.88
N PRO A 168 -46.87 48.96 -8.32
CA PRO A 168 -46.11 49.22 -9.56
C PRO A 168 -45.21 50.49 -9.60
N ASP A 169 -44.61 50.72 -10.79
CA ASP A 169 -44.14 52.00 -11.39
C ASP A 169 -42.98 52.78 -10.71
N ASP A 170 -42.03 53.44 -11.37
CA ASP A 170 -41.82 53.79 -12.78
C ASP A 170 -40.38 54.31 -13.02
N ALA A 171 -39.93 54.24 -14.28
CA ALA A 171 -38.96 55.12 -14.99
C ALA A 171 -37.48 55.22 -14.50
N SER A 172 -36.43 55.23 -15.34
CA SER A 172 -36.31 55.42 -16.80
C SER A 172 -34.87 55.10 -17.32
N GLY A 173 -34.79 54.77 -18.63
CA GLY A 173 -33.60 54.92 -19.51
C GLY A 173 -32.91 53.61 -19.94
N SER A 174 -33.40 52.84 -20.92
CA SER A 174 -33.27 52.98 -22.41
C SER A 174 -31.80 52.91 -22.89
N SER A 175 -31.38 51.95 -23.74
CA SER A 175 -31.80 51.79 -25.15
C SER A 175 -31.71 50.34 -25.67
N SER A 176 -32.69 50.03 -26.54
CA SER A 176 -32.92 48.92 -27.48
C SER A 176 -31.75 48.68 -28.47
N GLU A 177 -31.61 47.56 -29.20
CA GLU A 177 -32.52 47.03 -30.23
C GLU A 177 -32.33 45.53 -30.54
N ALA A 178 -33.44 44.88 -30.86
CA ALA A 178 -33.66 43.63 -31.60
C ALA A 178 -34.93 43.92 -32.44
N GLU A 179 -35.26 43.41 -33.62
CA GLU A 179 -34.82 42.35 -34.52
C GLU A 179 -35.20 42.84 -35.94
N GLU A 180 -34.73 42.17 -37.00
CA GLU A 180 -35.61 41.89 -38.16
C GLU A 180 -35.06 40.70 -38.99
N ASP A 181 -36.01 39.95 -39.53
CA ASP A 181 -35.96 38.58 -40.07
C ASP A 181 -35.79 38.59 -41.63
N PRO A 182 -36.05 37.51 -42.39
CA PRO A 182 -35.18 36.65 -43.22
C PRO A 182 -35.22 37.04 -44.75
N PRO A 183 -35.12 36.19 -45.83
CA PRO A 183 -34.79 34.75 -46.01
C PRO A 183 -33.90 34.40 -47.27
N THR A 184 -33.62 33.08 -47.46
CA THR A 184 -33.53 32.25 -48.73
C THR A 184 -32.67 32.74 -49.94
N ASP A 185 -31.93 31.97 -50.74
CA ASP A 185 -31.87 30.57 -51.25
C ASP A 185 -30.39 30.31 -51.68
N THR A 186 -29.83 29.12 -51.94
CA THR A 186 -30.09 28.26 -53.12
C THR A 186 -29.09 27.08 -53.13
N GLU A 187 -29.61 25.85 -53.35
CA GLU A 187 -29.07 24.67 -54.05
C GLU A 187 -27.65 24.11 -53.74
N ALA A 188 -27.52 22.89 -53.18
CA ALA A 188 -27.66 21.53 -53.79
C ALA A 188 -26.45 21.11 -54.64
N SER A 189 -25.70 20.07 -54.27
CA SER A 189 -25.76 18.68 -54.79
C SER A 189 -24.55 17.93 -54.19
N SER A 190 -24.48 16.63 -53.88
CA SER A 190 -25.30 15.46 -54.24
C SER A 190 -25.05 14.31 -53.25
N THR A 191 -26.11 13.54 -53.05
CA THR A 191 -26.28 12.31 -52.27
C THR A 191 -25.63 11.08 -52.94
N MET A 192 -25.37 10.02 -52.16
CA MET A 192 -25.76 8.61 -52.41
C MET A 192 -25.28 7.76 -51.21
N GLN A 193 -26.10 7.62 -50.17
CA GLN A 193 -27.11 6.57 -49.94
C GLN A 193 -26.56 5.26 -49.34
N SER A 194 -26.72 5.18 -48.02
CA SER A 194 -27.10 3.98 -47.29
C SER A 194 -28.60 3.70 -47.42
N ASN A 195 -28.98 2.44 -47.42
CA ASN A 195 -30.26 1.88 -46.92
C ASN A 195 -29.99 0.37 -46.71
N SER A 196 -30.50 -0.33 -45.70
CA SER A 196 -31.71 -0.13 -44.91
C SER A 196 -31.64 -0.93 -43.61
N ASP A 197 -32.19 -0.35 -42.55
CA ASP A 197 -33.10 -0.89 -41.52
C ASP A 197 -33.05 -2.38 -41.11
N VAL A 198 -33.22 -2.64 -39.81
CA VAL A 198 -34.46 -3.22 -39.24
C VAL A 198 -34.30 -3.43 -37.71
N ASN A 199 -35.12 -2.67 -36.99
CA ASN A 199 -35.94 -2.99 -35.81
C ASN A 199 -35.33 -3.54 -34.50
N PHE A 200 -35.67 -2.81 -33.43
CA PHE A 200 -35.36 -3.03 -32.03
C PHE A 200 -36.37 -4.01 -31.41
N SER A 201 -35.89 -5.04 -30.71
CA SER A 201 -36.71 -5.89 -29.85
C SER A 201 -35.98 -6.12 -28.53
N GLN A 202 -36.56 -5.63 -27.44
CA GLN A 202 -36.16 -5.98 -26.07
C GLN A 202 -36.42 -7.48 -25.81
N PRO A 203 -35.59 -8.13 -24.98
CA PRO A 203 -36.06 -9.25 -24.19
C PRO A 203 -36.05 -8.96 -22.68
N ARG A 204 -37.10 -9.51 -22.08
CA ARG A 204 -37.52 -9.50 -20.68
C ARG A 204 -36.51 -10.18 -19.74
N SER A 205 -36.52 -9.71 -18.50
CA SER A 205 -35.98 -10.38 -17.31
C SER A 205 -36.73 -11.68 -16.98
N PRO A 206 -36.04 -12.71 -16.45
CA PRO A 206 -36.70 -13.78 -15.72
C PRO A 206 -36.47 -13.69 -14.21
N SER A 207 -37.49 -14.19 -13.53
CA SER A 207 -37.85 -14.16 -12.13
C SER A 207 -37.06 -15.11 -11.23
N SER A 208 -37.10 -14.78 -9.93
CA SER A 208 -36.63 -15.54 -8.77
C SER A 208 -37.15 -16.99 -8.72
N THR A 209 -36.28 -17.91 -8.33
CA THR A 209 -36.65 -19.19 -7.72
C THR A 209 -35.79 -19.42 -6.47
N ASN A 210 -36.46 -19.59 -5.33
CA ASN A 210 -35.91 -20.01 -4.04
C ASN A 210 -35.76 -21.54 -4.02
N LEU A 211 -34.68 -22.06 -3.44
CA LEU A 211 -34.51 -23.42 -2.85
C LEU A 211 -33.17 -23.43 -2.03
N PRO A 212 -32.95 -24.40 -1.10
CA PRO A 212 -32.71 -24.16 0.34
C PRO A 212 -31.22 -24.27 0.76
N PRO A 213 -30.85 -24.08 2.06
CA PRO A 213 -29.45 -23.92 2.46
C PRO A 213 -28.72 -25.27 2.53
N SER A 214 -27.53 -25.33 1.93
CA SER A 214 -26.59 -26.44 2.06
C SER A 214 -25.58 -26.16 3.19
N GLU A 215 -25.46 -27.12 4.09
CA GLU A 215 -24.51 -27.20 5.21
C GLU A 215 -23.01 -27.18 4.80
N PRO A 216 -22.09 -26.87 5.73
CA PRO A 216 -20.68 -26.60 5.44
C PRO A 216 -19.91 -27.85 5.03
N VAL A 217 -19.24 -27.79 3.87
CA VAL A 217 -18.30 -28.82 3.42
C VAL A 217 -17.00 -28.68 4.22
N THR A 218 -16.72 -29.70 5.04
CA THR A 218 -15.52 -29.85 5.85
C THR A 218 -14.29 -30.03 4.95
N ALA A 219 -13.22 -29.31 5.27
CA ALA A 219 -11.92 -29.42 4.60
C ALA A 219 -11.33 -30.83 4.76
N CYS A 220 -11.03 -31.48 3.63
CA CYS A 220 -10.28 -32.74 3.62
C CYS A 220 -8.84 -32.51 4.06
N THR A 221 -8.51 -32.97 5.26
CA THR A 221 -7.15 -33.08 5.79
C THR A 221 -6.49 -34.33 5.21
N PHE A 222 -5.31 -34.21 4.59
CA PHE A 222 -4.47 -35.38 4.26
C PHE A 222 -3.68 -35.80 5.51
N PRO A 223 -3.80 -37.05 5.99
CA PRO A 223 -3.05 -37.52 7.15
C PRO A 223 -1.66 -38.02 6.78
N PHE A 224 -0.64 -37.49 7.45
CA PHE A 224 0.72 -37.98 7.44
C PHE A 224 0.80 -39.24 8.33
N LYS A 225 0.98 -40.43 7.74
CA LYS A 225 1.26 -41.66 8.49
C LYS A 225 2.75 -41.76 8.79
N SER A 226 3.10 -41.85 10.07
CA SER A 226 4.40 -42.34 10.51
C SER A 226 4.18 -43.77 11.04
N ASP A 227 4.80 -44.73 10.37
CA ASP A 227 4.85 -46.11 10.83
C ASP A 227 5.92 -46.23 11.92
N SER A 228 5.52 -46.67 13.11
CA SER A 228 6.43 -47.30 14.05
C SER A 228 5.70 -48.49 14.69
N GLN A 229 6.23 -49.67 14.40
CA GLN A 229 5.74 -50.94 14.93
C GLN A 229 6.12 -51.06 16.40
N SER A 230 5.11 -51.35 17.23
CA SER A 230 5.23 -51.81 18.60
C SER A 230 5.72 -53.25 18.64
N ASN A 231 6.58 -53.58 19.61
CA ASN A 231 6.60 -54.90 20.22
C ASN A 231 6.62 -54.74 21.75
N ASP A 232 5.71 -55.50 22.36
CA ASP A 232 5.37 -55.58 23.77
C ASP A 232 6.55 -55.93 24.69
N SER A 233 6.52 -55.44 25.94
CA SER A 233 6.25 -56.29 27.13
C SER A 233 6.55 -55.57 28.46
N LYS A 234 5.48 -55.41 29.25
CA LYS A 234 5.29 -55.82 30.66
C LYS A 234 6.10 -55.23 31.85
N ASP A 235 5.28 -54.87 32.84
CA ASP A 235 5.40 -55.03 34.31
C ASP A 235 6.10 -53.92 35.14
N ILE A 236 5.35 -53.19 35.99
CA ILE A 236 5.25 -53.28 37.50
C ILE A 236 6.45 -52.53 38.16
N ASP A 237 6.40 -51.56 39.08
CA ASP A 237 5.55 -51.14 40.22
C ASP A 237 5.76 -49.61 40.46
N GLN A 238 4.77 -48.82 40.86
CA GLN A 238 4.56 -48.33 42.25
C GLN A 238 5.85 -47.99 43.04
N GLN A 239 6.10 -46.70 43.35
CA GLN A 239 5.66 -46.05 44.60
C GLN A 239 6.25 -44.65 44.76
N ASP A 240 5.48 -43.86 45.49
CA ASP A 240 5.69 -42.50 45.97
C ASP A 240 6.96 -42.35 46.82
N ASP A 241 7.48 -41.12 46.90
CA ASP A 241 7.62 -40.46 48.20
C ASP A 241 7.97 -38.97 48.05
N GLU A 242 7.08 -38.14 48.61
CA GLU A 242 7.32 -36.76 48.97
C GLU A 242 8.27 -36.68 50.17
N SER A 243 9.12 -35.65 50.25
CA SER A 243 9.15 -34.81 51.46
C SER A 243 10.03 -33.56 51.29
N SER A 244 9.31 -32.44 51.38
CA SER A 244 9.64 -31.11 51.90
C SER A 244 10.82 -30.95 52.88
N SER A 245 11.48 -29.78 52.79
CA SER A 245 11.55 -28.76 53.87
C SER A 245 12.46 -27.60 53.41
N GLN A 246 11.92 -26.37 53.25
CA GLN A 246 12.14 -25.20 54.15
C GLN A 246 13.63 -24.90 54.42
N GLY A 247 14.20 -23.72 54.21
CA GLY A 247 13.70 -22.36 54.03
C GLY A 247 14.75 -21.44 54.67
N ASP A 248 15.12 -20.32 54.04
CA ASP A 248 15.48 -19.06 54.71
C ASP A 248 15.96 -17.97 53.72
N LYS A 249 15.51 -16.74 54.01
CA LYS A 249 15.88 -15.43 53.43
C LYS A 249 16.40 -14.56 54.59
N PRO A 250 16.87 -13.30 54.42
CA PRO A 250 17.53 -12.62 53.29
C PRO A 250 18.79 -11.83 53.72
N SER A 251 19.62 -11.32 52.79
CA SER A 251 20.34 -10.05 53.00
C SER A 251 20.94 -9.47 51.70
N HIS A 252 20.81 -8.14 51.57
CA HIS A 252 21.32 -7.30 50.48
C HIS A 252 22.85 -7.24 50.41
N SER A 253 23.40 -7.28 49.18
CA SER A 253 24.60 -6.50 48.79
C SER A 253 24.81 -6.54 47.27
N ILE A 254 24.91 -5.37 46.64
CA ILE A 254 25.45 -5.20 45.28
C ILE A 254 26.98 -5.13 45.39
N PRO A 255 27.73 -5.84 44.53
CA PRO A 255 28.70 -5.11 43.68
C PRO A 255 28.77 -5.62 42.23
N ASN A 256 28.99 -4.65 41.33
CA ASN A 256 29.46 -4.82 39.96
C ASN A 256 30.64 -5.81 39.85
N SER A 257 30.59 -6.72 38.88
CA SER A 257 31.76 -7.05 38.05
C SER A 257 31.35 -7.85 36.81
N ASN A 258 31.98 -7.51 35.69
CA ASN A 258 31.90 -8.12 34.38
C ASN A 258 31.93 -9.65 34.41
N GLN A 259 30.90 -10.28 33.86
CA GLN A 259 31.03 -11.61 33.27
C GLN A 259 30.34 -11.65 31.90
N VAL A 260 31.17 -11.83 30.88
CA VAL A 260 30.79 -12.19 29.53
C VAL A 260 30.09 -13.55 29.61
N THR A 261 28.76 -13.56 29.62
CA THR A 261 28.00 -14.78 29.42
C THR A 261 28.03 -15.13 27.94
N HIS A 262 28.89 -16.09 27.60
CA HIS A 262 28.72 -16.92 26.41
C HIS A 262 27.33 -17.57 26.48
N CYS A 263 26.37 -17.00 25.75
CA CYS A 263 25.07 -17.64 25.58
C CYS A 263 25.26 -18.80 24.60
N LYS A 264 25.35 -20.02 25.14
CA LYS A 264 25.19 -21.24 24.35
C LYS A 264 23.79 -21.19 23.75
N GLN A 265 23.71 -21.15 22.42
CA GLN A 265 22.46 -21.32 21.69
C GLN A 265 21.88 -22.69 22.04
N GLU A 266 20.75 -22.70 22.74
CA GLU A 266 19.91 -23.88 22.84
C GLU A 266 19.35 -24.18 21.45
N SER A 267 19.85 -25.25 20.85
CA SER A 267 19.25 -25.84 19.65
C SER A 267 17.95 -26.52 20.05
N GLY A 268 16.79 -26.07 19.53
CA GLY A 268 15.60 -26.93 19.57
C GLY A 268 14.22 -26.34 19.27
N SER A 269 13.94 -25.05 19.49
CA SER A 269 12.61 -24.50 19.18
C SER A 269 12.66 -23.54 18.00
N LYS A 270 11.87 -23.81 16.95
CA LYS A 270 11.63 -22.87 15.85
C LYS A 270 11.19 -21.52 16.43
N ARG A 271 11.80 -20.43 15.97
CA ARG A 271 11.46 -19.09 16.46
C ARG A 271 9.98 -18.78 16.21
N VAL A 272 9.28 -18.32 17.23
CA VAL A 272 7.93 -17.76 17.06
C VAL A 272 8.05 -16.36 16.47
N ARG A 273 7.53 -16.17 15.26
CA ARG A 273 7.59 -14.90 14.53
C ARG A 273 6.26 -14.16 14.62
N ARG A 274 6.29 -12.83 14.55
CA ARG A 274 5.07 -12.01 14.60
C ARG A 274 4.17 -12.27 13.39
N THR A 275 2.87 -12.11 13.59
CA THR A 275 1.84 -12.32 12.56
C THR A 275 1.27 -11.02 11.98
N ALA A 276 1.49 -9.90 12.67
CA ALA A 276 1.06 -8.57 12.25
C ALA A 276 2.04 -7.49 12.74
N VAL A 277 1.95 -6.29 12.14
CA VAL A 277 2.60 -5.07 12.64
C VAL A 277 1.53 -4.12 13.20
N PRO A 278 1.90 -3.09 13.97
CA PRO A 278 0.92 -2.11 14.46
C PRO A 278 0.09 -1.49 13.32
N ASN A 279 -1.16 -1.16 13.63
CA ASN A 279 -2.04 -0.52 12.67
C ASN A 279 -1.48 0.84 12.26
N LYS A 280 -1.51 1.12 10.95
CA LYS A 280 -1.07 2.38 10.40
C LYS A 280 -2.04 3.50 10.82
N PRO A 281 -1.52 4.68 11.19
CA PRO A 281 -2.35 5.86 11.40
C PRO A 281 -3.22 6.21 10.17
N TYR A 282 -4.42 6.74 10.41
CA TYR A 282 -5.31 7.18 9.34
C TYR A 282 -5.00 8.61 8.91
N TYR A 283 -4.16 8.76 7.88
CA TYR A 283 -3.95 10.03 7.19
C TYR A 283 -4.37 9.89 5.72
N PRO A 284 -5.35 10.68 5.23
CA PRO A 284 -5.72 10.65 3.83
C PRO A 284 -4.54 11.15 2.97
N LEU A 285 -4.16 10.35 1.98
CA LEU A 285 -3.03 10.64 1.09
C LEU A 285 -3.50 11.37 -0.16
N ASN A 286 -2.92 12.53 -0.46
CA ASN A 286 -3.07 13.22 -1.75
C ASN A 286 -1.75 13.17 -2.53
N LEU A 287 -1.53 12.10 -3.29
CA LEU A 287 -0.29 11.89 -4.06
C LEU A 287 -0.06 12.98 -5.11
N TRP A 288 -1.14 13.52 -5.67
CA TRP A 288 -1.08 14.58 -6.68
C TRP A 288 -0.41 15.85 -6.17
N SER A 289 -0.64 16.22 -4.90
CA SER A 289 -0.05 17.41 -4.29
C SER A 289 1.48 17.44 -4.37
N ILE A 290 2.12 16.25 -4.33
CA ILE A 290 3.57 16.06 -4.48
C ILE A 290 3.92 15.90 -5.96
N MET A 291 3.20 15.03 -6.67
CA MET A 291 3.52 14.63 -8.05
C MET A 291 3.40 15.76 -9.07
N LYS A 292 2.55 16.78 -8.83
CA LYS A 292 2.37 17.92 -9.76
C LYS A 292 3.67 18.69 -10.03
N ASN A 293 4.57 18.75 -9.04
CA ASN A 293 5.86 19.44 -9.16
C ASN A 293 6.98 18.54 -9.71
N CYS A 294 6.62 17.27 -9.98
CA CYS A 294 7.53 16.19 -10.34
C CYS A 294 7.40 15.76 -11.80
N ILE A 295 6.51 16.43 -12.56
CA ILE A 295 6.25 16.13 -13.96
C ILE A 295 7.54 16.34 -14.76
N GLY A 296 7.99 15.29 -15.46
CA GLY A 296 9.22 15.30 -16.26
C GLY A 296 10.52 15.08 -15.47
N LYS A 297 10.46 14.87 -14.14
CA LYS A 297 11.64 14.59 -13.29
C LYS A 297 11.73 13.10 -12.94
N GLU A 298 12.94 12.64 -12.64
CA GLU A 298 13.17 11.32 -12.04
C GLU A 298 12.65 11.28 -10.59
N LEU A 299 11.71 10.37 -10.31
CA LEU A 299 11.06 10.25 -8.99
C LEU A 299 11.98 9.83 -7.85
N SER A 300 13.09 9.17 -8.16
CA SER A 300 14.12 8.81 -7.18
C SER A 300 14.76 10.04 -6.53
N LYS A 301 14.75 11.20 -7.21
CA LYS A 301 15.32 12.46 -6.73
C LYS A 301 14.32 13.33 -5.96
N ILE A 302 13.07 12.89 -5.82
CA ILE A 302 12.02 13.64 -5.15
C ILE A 302 11.79 13.06 -3.75
N PRO A 303 11.94 13.87 -2.68
CA PRO A 303 11.67 13.41 -1.32
C PRO A 303 10.17 13.14 -1.17
N MET A 304 9.83 11.87 -0.99
CA MET A 304 8.47 11.44 -0.68
C MET A 304 8.24 11.52 0.84
N PRO A 305 7.16 12.14 1.33
CA PRO A 305 6.79 12.10 2.74
C PRO A 305 6.58 10.66 3.22
N VAL A 306 6.91 10.37 4.49
CA VAL A 306 6.78 9.03 5.09
C VAL A 306 5.35 8.48 4.99
N ASN A 307 4.33 9.33 4.92
CA ASN A 307 2.94 8.92 4.79
C ASN A 307 2.65 8.10 3.52
N PHE A 308 3.46 8.26 2.47
CA PHE A 308 3.36 7.48 1.22
C PHE A 308 4.23 6.23 1.22
N SER A 309 4.99 6.01 2.29
CA SER A 309 5.86 4.87 2.43
C SER A 309 5.14 3.69 3.09
N GLU A 310 5.86 2.58 3.13
CA GLU A 310 5.56 1.42 3.96
C GLU A 310 6.80 1.17 4.84
N PRO A 311 6.67 0.58 6.04
CA PRO A 311 7.77 0.39 6.99
C PRO A 311 8.74 -0.74 6.59
N LEU A 312 9.06 -0.86 5.30
CA LEU A 312 10.04 -1.77 4.74
C LEU A 312 11.01 -1.02 3.84
N SER A 313 12.29 -1.39 3.89
CA SER A 313 13.35 -0.97 2.98
C SER A 313 13.22 -1.70 1.64
N MET A 314 13.76 -1.14 0.55
CA MET A 314 13.79 -1.86 -0.73
C MET A 314 14.54 -3.19 -0.62
N LEU A 315 15.54 -3.30 0.28
CA LEU A 315 16.27 -4.54 0.56
C LEU A 315 15.33 -5.65 1.08
N GLN A 316 14.42 -5.28 1.97
CA GLN A 316 13.36 -6.15 2.49
C GLN A 316 12.33 -6.47 1.41
N ARG A 317 11.92 -5.47 0.62
CA ARG A 317 10.95 -5.65 -0.47
C ARG A 317 11.41 -6.68 -1.51
N LEU A 318 12.71 -6.69 -1.84
CA LEU A 318 13.30 -7.71 -2.72
C LEU A 318 13.35 -9.10 -2.09
N THR A 319 13.47 -9.18 -0.77
CA THR A 319 13.47 -10.47 -0.05
C THR A 319 12.10 -11.18 -0.15
N GLU A 320 11.01 -10.43 -0.39
CA GLU A 320 9.68 -11.01 -0.65
C GLU A 320 9.61 -11.83 -1.95
N ASP A 321 10.59 -11.72 -2.86
CA ASP A 321 10.69 -12.59 -4.04
C ASP A 321 10.73 -14.08 -3.64
N TYR A 322 11.19 -14.40 -2.43
CA TYR A 322 11.31 -15.75 -1.90
C TYR A 322 10.13 -16.19 -1.03
N GLU A 323 8.99 -15.46 -1.02
CA GLU A 323 7.78 -15.87 -0.28
C GLU A 323 7.29 -17.27 -0.69
N TYR A 324 7.42 -17.61 -1.97
CA TYR A 324 7.02 -18.89 -2.55
C TYR A 324 8.23 -19.75 -2.94
N SER A 325 9.32 -19.69 -2.16
CA SER A 325 10.57 -20.43 -2.42
C SER A 325 10.40 -21.96 -2.48
N TYR A 326 9.32 -22.50 -1.91
CA TYR A 326 9.01 -23.94 -1.99
C TYR A 326 8.85 -24.43 -3.45
N ILE A 327 8.52 -23.53 -4.38
CA ILE A 327 8.46 -23.83 -5.81
C ILE A 327 9.86 -24.21 -6.32
N LEU A 328 10.90 -23.50 -5.87
CA LEU A 328 12.29 -23.79 -6.22
C LEU A 328 12.77 -25.09 -5.56
N ASP A 329 12.37 -25.33 -4.30
CA ASP A 329 12.65 -26.61 -3.65
C ASP A 329 12.05 -27.79 -4.42
N HIS A 330 10.82 -27.65 -4.91
CA HIS A 330 10.19 -28.66 -5.76
C HIS A 330 10.90 -28.77 -7.12
N ALA A 331 11.19 -27.65 -7.78
CA ALA A 331 11.88 -27.62 -9.07
C ALA A 331 13.24 -28.31 -9.01
N ALA A 332 13.96 -28.19 -7.89
CA ALA A 332 15.24 -28.85 -7.65
C ALA A 332 15.14 -30.39 -7.57
N THR A 333 13.94 -30.95 -7.41
CA THR A 333 13.71 -32.42 -7.40
C THR A 333 13.42 -33.00 -8.78
N LEU A 334 13.12 -32.14 -9.76
CA LEU A 334 12.74 -32.55 -11.11
C LEU A 334 13.96 -32.98 -11.93
N LYS A 335 13.76 -34.01 -12.76
CA LYS A 335 14.79 -34.54 -13.67
C LYS A 335 14.65 -34.03 -15.10
N ASP A 336 13.44 -33.62 -15.49
CA ASP A 336 13.18 -33.00 -16.79
C ASP A 336 13.46 -31.49 -16.69
N ASP A 337 14.43 -31.02 -17.47
CA ASP A 337 14.85 -29.62 -17.50
C ASP A 337 13.74 -28.68 -18.03
N LEU A 338 12.86 -29.18 -18.91
CA LEU A 338 11.72 -28.41 -19.45
C LEU A 338 10.61 -28.25 -18.41
N GLU A 339 10.29 -29.32 -17.67
CA GLU A 339 9.38 -29.24 -16.54
C GLU A 339 9.96 -28.37 -15.41
N GLN A 340 11.24 -28.50 -15.10
CA GLN A 340 11.94 -27.64 -14.14
C GLN A 340 11.79 -26.16 -14.52
N LEU A 341 12.02 -25.83 -15.80
CA LEU A 341 11.85 -24.47 -16.32
C LEU A 341 10.39 -23.97 -16.20
N ALA A 342 9.38 -24.84 -16.37
CA ALA A 342 7.99 -24.47 -16.16
C ALA A 342 7.69 -24.06 -14.69
N TYR A 343 8.29 -24.74 -13.70
CA TYR A 343 8.19 -24.34 -12.30
C TYR A 343 9.01 -23.10 -11.96
N VAL A 344 10.21 -22.93 -12.55
CA VAL A 344 10.98 -21.68 -12.44
C VAL A 344 10.13 -20.50 -12.93
N ALA A 345 9.41 -20.66 -14.03
CA ALA A 345 8.49 -19.65 -14.53
C ALA A 345 7.32 -19.34 -13.57
N ALA A 346 6.77 -20.35 -12.89
CA ALA A 346 5.77 -20.12 -11.85
C ALA A 346 6.36 -19.33 -10.65
N PHE A 347 7.60 -19.64 -10.25
CA PHE A 347 8.31 -18.90 -9.21
C PHE A 347 8.53 -17.42 -9.60
N THR A 348 8.97 -17.13 -10.83
CA THR A 348 9.18 -15.73 -11.24
C THR A 348 7.88 -14.93 -11.23
N VAL A 349 6.75 -15.53 -11.65
CA VAL A 349 5.43 -14.90 -11.58
C VAL A 349 5.00 -14.65 -10.13
N SER A 350 5.23 -15.62 -9.23
CA SER A 350 4.79 -15.54 -7.83
C SER A 350 5.32 -14.30 -7.09
N SER A 351 6.51 -13.81 -7.46
CA SER A 351 7.15 -12.62 -6.87
C SER A 351 6.32 -11.34 -7.02
N TYR A 352 5.46 -11.26 -8.03
CA TYR A 352 4.62 -10.09 -8.29
C TYR A 352 3.35 -10.06 -7.44
N SER A 353 2.93 -11.18 -6.87
CA SER A 353 1.66 -11.30 -6.15
C SER A 353 1.55 -10.32 -4.96
N THR A 354 2.69 -10.08 -4.29
CA THR A 354 2.82 -9.16 -3.15
C THR A 354 2.66 -7.69 -3.54
N THR A 355 2.63 -7.36 -4.85
CA THR A 355 2.44 -5.99 -5.35
C THR A 355 0.98 -5.64 -5.59
N SER A 356 0.08 -6.62 -5.67
CA SER A 356 -1.33 -6.45 -6.06
C SER A 356 -2.09 -5.41 -5.23
N ASN A 357 -1.86 -5.39 -3.91
CA ASN A 357 -2.55 -4.54 -2.96
C ASN A 357 -1.63 -3.54 -2.24
N ARG A 358 -0.36 -3.45 -2.66
CA ARG A 358 0.67 -2.61 -2.00
C ARG A 358 1.10 -1.45 -2.87
N THR A 359 0.63 -0.26 -2.51
CA THR A 359 0.91 1.01 -3.19
C THR A 359 1.84 1.92 -2.39
N GLY A 360 2.26 1.49 -1.19
CA GLY A 360 3.26 2.19 -0.38
C GLY A 360 4.64 2.09 -1.01
N LYS A 361 5.41 3.18 -0.94
CA LYS A 361 6.79 3.22 -1.43
C LYS A 361 7.74 2.68 -0.35
N PRO A 362 8.50 1.60 -0.58
CA PRO A 362 9.52 1.17 0.38
C PRO A 362 10.57 2.26 0.59
N PHE A 363 11.22 2.28 1.74
CA PHE A 363 12.32 3.20 2.01
C PHE A 363 13.45 2.94 1.01
N ASN A 364 13.98 4.03 0.42
CA ASN A 364 15.19 3.95 -0.38
C ASN A 364 16.35 3.64 0.58
N PRO A 365 17.07 2.51 0.42
CA PRO A 365 18.14 2.16 1.32
C PRO A 365 19.29 3.17 1.26
N LEU A 366 19.98 3.37 2.38
CA LEU A 366 21.22 4.16 2.43
C LEU A 366 22.36 3.36 1.77
N LEU A 367 23.36 4.03 1.19
CA LEU A 367 24.57 3.38 0.66
C LEU A 367 25.26 2.59 1.79
N GLY A 368 25.49 1.29 1.56
CA GLY A 368 26.05 0.38 2.56
C GLY A 368 25.04 -0.13 3.60
N GLU A 369 23.75 0.24 3.49
CA GLU A 369 22.68 -0.42 4.23
C GLU A 369 22.61 -1.89 3.80
N THR A 370 22.46 -2.77 4.79
CA THR A 370 22.34 -4.22 4.57
C THR A 370 21.00 -4.71 5.06
N TYR A 371 20.60 -5.89 4.61
CA TYR A 371 19.49 -6.62 5.20
C TYR A 371 19.74 -8.12 5.09
N GLU A 372 19.74 -8.79 6.24
CA GLU A 372 19.73 -10.25 6.28
C GLU A 372 18.35 -10.83 6.58
N CYS A 373 18.05 -11.98 6.01
CA CYS A 373 16.89 -12.79 6.36
C CYS A 373 17.30 -14.25 6.40
N ASP A 374 17.53 -14.78 7.60
CA ASP A 374 17.82 -16.20 7.79
C ASP A 374 16.55 -16.95 8.18
N ARG A 375 16.10 -17.82 7.28
CA ARG A 375 14.90 -18.66 7.39
C ARG A 375 15.26 -20.13 7.18
N MET A 376 16.52 -20.51 7.43
CA MET A 376 16.97 -21.89 7.21
C MET A 376 16.22 -22.90 8.08
N ASP A 377 15.78 -22.51 9.28
CA ASP A 377 15.08 -23.36 10.25
C ASP A 377 13.60 -23.62 9.91
N ASP A 378 12.94 -22.71 9.20
CA ASP A 378 11.52 -22.82 8.85
C ASP A 378 11.23 -22.86 7.34
N LEU A 379 11.79 -21.96 6.52
CA LEU A 379 11.58 -21.90 5.07
C LEU A 379 12.70 -22.52 4.23
N GLY A 380 13.83 -22.86 4.83
CA GLY A 380 14.96 -23.53 4.16
C GLY A 380 15.81 -22.65 3.27
N TRP A 381 15.83 -21.33 3.50
CA TRP A 381 16.67 -20.39 2.77
C TRP A 381 17.17 -19.26 3.65
N ARG A 382 18.25 -18.59 3.23
CA ARG A 382 18.70 -17.32 3.81
C ARG A 382 19.14 -16.35 2.73
N ALA A 383 18.92 -15.07 2.94
CA ALA A 383 19.27 -14.02 2.00
C ALA A 383 20.08 -12.90 2.67
N LEU A 384 20.98 -12.30 1.89
CA LEU A 384 21.64 -11.05 2.21
C LEU A 384 21.47 -10.07 1.05
N SER A 385 21.13 -8.83 1.37
CA SER A 385 21.10 -7.72 0.42
C SER A 385 21.98 -6.57 0.92
N GLU A 386 22.64 -5.86 0.00
CA GLU A 386 23.39 -4.63 0.28
C GLU A 386 23.03 -3.56 -0.77
N GLN A 387 22.86 -2.32 -0.32
CA GLN A 387 22.78 -1.17 -1.23
C GLN A 387 24.19 -0.81 -1.72
N VAL A 388 24.57 -1.37 -2.88
CA VAL A 388 25.91 -1.25 -3.47
C VAL A 388 26.15 0.08 -4.20
N SER A 389 25.07 0.77 -4.62
CA SER A 389 25.16 2.12 -5.20
C SER A 389 23.94 2.96 -4.85
N HIS A 390 24.09 4.28 -4.78
CA HIS A 390 22.99 5.22 -4.51
C HIS A 390 22.67 6.15 -5.69
N HIS A 391 23.61 6.36 -6.61
CA HIS A 391 23.43 7.21 -7.79
C HIS A 391 24.06 6.56 -9.04
N PRO A 392 23.28 5.76 -9.81
CA PRO A 392 21.88 5.38 -9.55
C PRO A 392 21.73 4.41 -8.37
N PRO A 393 20.55 4.32 -7.72
CA PRO A 393 20.29 3.34 -6.67
C PRO A 393 20.42 1.93 -7.21
N MET A 394 21.20 1.08 -6.55
CA MET A 394 21.41 -0.31 -6.91
C MET A 394 21.52 -1.17 -5.66
N VAL A 395 20.84 -2.31 -5.68
CA VAL A 395 20.91 -3.35 -4.66
C VAL A 395 21.58 -4.57 -5.27
N ALA A 396 22.51 -5.18 -4.54
CA ALA A 396 22.95 -6.55 -4.79
C ALA A 396 22.30 -7.47 -3.75
N GLN A 397 21.75 -8.60 -4.19
CA GLN A 397 21.13 -9.60 -3.33
C GLN A 397 21.64 -10.99 -3.67
N HIS A 398 21.86 -11.79 -2.63
CA HIS A 398 22.21 -13.20 -2.73
C HIS A 398 21.39 -14.02 -1.76
N CYS A 399 20.81 -15.11 -2.23
CA CYS A 399 19.95 -16.02 -1.49
C CYS A 399 20.42 -17.46 -1.70
N GLU A 400 20.57 -18.18 -0.60
CA GLU A 400 20.96 -19.59 -0.56
C GLU A 400 19.78 -20.40 -0.06
N GLY A 401 19.27 -21.32 -0.90
CA GLY A 401 18.27 -22.31 -0.52
C GLY A 401 18.91 -23.69 -0.32
N ARG A 402 18.08 -24.73 -0.29
CA ARG A 402 18.54 -26.10 0.01
C ARG A 402 19.40 -26.73 -1.10
N LYS A 403 18.98 -26.56 -2.35
CA LYS A 403 19.61 -27.16 -3.56
C LYS A 403 19.65 -26.17 -4.73
N TRP A 404 19.54 -24.90 -4.38
CA TRP A 404 19.48 -23.79 -5.31
C TRP A 404 20.06 -22.56 -4.64
N LYS A 405 20.64 -21.67 -5.44
CA LYS A 405 21.05 -20.34 -5.04
C LYS A 405 20.53 -19.34 -6.07
N CYS A 406 20.16 -18.17 -5.61
CA CYS A 406 19.61 -17.10 -6.44
C CYS A 406 20.31 -15.80 -6.10
N TRP A 407 20.70 -15.03 -7.10
CA TRP A 407 21.29 -13.70 -6.91
C TRP A 407 20.75 -12.74 -7.96
N GLN A 408 20.69 -11.46 -7.60
CA GLN A 408 20.24 -10.43 -8.51
C GLN A 408 20.88 -9.09 -8.20
N GLU A 409 21.09 -8.31 -9.26
CA GLU A 409 21.26 -6.87 -9.16
C GLU A 409 19.92 -6.22 -9.49
N PHE A 410 19.50 -5.30 -8.63
CA PHE A 410 18.25 -4.59 -8.83
C PHE A 410 18.48 -3.09 -8.83
N THR A 411 18.11 -2.46 -9.94
CA THR A 411 17.90 -1.02 -10.04
C THR A 411 16.58 -0.77 -10.75
N MET A 412 16.08 0.47 -10.75
CA MET A 412 14.83 0.79 -11.42
C MET A 412 14.83 2.21 -11.98
N ALA A 413 14.26 2.35 -13.16
CA ALA A 413 13.93 3.63 -13.75
C ALA A 413 12.43 3.91 -13.54
N SER A 414 12.08 5.12 -13.13
CA SER A 414 10.68 5.52 -12.92
C SER A 414 10.32 6.65 -13.88
N LYS A 415 9.20 6.51 -14.59
CA LYS A 415 8.69 7.49 -15.57
C LYS A 415 7.23 7.84 -15.24
N PHE A 416 6.99 9.11 -14.92
CA PHE A 416 5.64 9.63 -14.77
C PHE A 416 5.04 9.98 -16.14
N ARG A 417 3.86 9.46 -16.46
CA ARG A 417 3.17 9.62 -17.76
C ARG A 417 1.80 10.31 -17.62
N GLY A 418 1.69 11.24 -16.66
CA GLY A 418 0.42 11.90 -16.35
C GLY A 418 -0.48 11.01 -15.49
N LYS A 419 -1.30 10.14 -16.09
CA LYS A 419 -2.28 9.35 -15.32
C LYS A 419 -1.65 8.24 -14.47
N TYR A 420 -0.48 7.75 -14.87
CA TYR A 420 0.18 6.61 -14.25
C TYR A 420 1.68 6.82 -14.09
N LEU A 421 2.27 6.07 -13.17
CA LEU A 421 3.69 5.96 -12.92
C LEU A 421 4.17 4.59 -13.41
N GLN A 422 5.10 4.58 -14.35
CA GLN A 422 5.76 3.37 -14.83
C GLN A 422 7.08 3.16 -14.09
N VAL A 423 7.26 1.98 -13.49
CA VAL A 423 8.49 1.54 -12.84
C VAL A 423 9.06 0.40 -13.67
N VAL A 424 10.23 0.63 -14.25
CA VAL A 424 10.95 -0.32 -15.10
C VAL A 424 12.13 -0.85 -14.29
N PRO A 425 12.06 -2.09 -13.77
CA PRO A 425 13.20 -2.71 -13.14
C PRO A 425 14.29 -2.98 -14.17
N LEU A 426 15.54 -2.80 -13.78
CA LEU A 426 16.73 -3.11 -14.57
C LEU A 426 17.64 -4.02 -13.75
N GLY A 427 18.42 -4.83 -14.45
CA GLY A 427 19.24 -5.88 -13.84
C GLY A 427 18.77 -7.27 -14.27
N ILE A 428 19.58 -8.26 -13.96
CA ILE A 428 19.35 -9.67 -14.29
C ILE A 428 19.27 -10.42 -12.97
N ALA A 429 18.26 -11.29 -12.87
CA ALA A 429 18.17 -12.27 -11.81
C ALA A 429 18.72 -13.61 -12.32
N HIS A 430 19.43 -14.30 -11.44
CA HIS A 430 20.09 -15.56 -11.69
C HIS A 430 19.59 -16.61 -10.70
N LEU A 431 19.43 -17.83 -11.17
CA LEU A 431 19.07 -19.00 -10.35
C LEU A 431 19.89 -20.19 -10.82
N GLU A 432 20.65 -20.78 -9.91
CA GLU A 432 21.44 -21.97 -10.17
C GLU A 432 20.99 -23.10 -9.24
N PHE A 433 20.74 -24.27 -9.81
CA PHE A 433 20.46 -25.51 -9.08
C PHE A 433 21.72 -26.37 -8.97
N ASP A 434 21.78 -27.25 -7.97
CA ASP A 434 22.88 -28.23 -7.82
C ASP A 434 23.03 -29.18 -9.02
N SER A 435 21.99 -29.30 -9.86
CA SER A 435 22.05 -30.01 -11.15
C SER A 435 22.94 -29.32 -12.20
N GLY A 436 23.41 -28.11 -11.91
CA GLY A 436 24.15 -27.24 -12.81
C GLY A 436 23.28 -26.45 -13.79
N ASN A 437 21.94 -26.57 -13.73
CA ASN A 437 21.06 -25.70 -14.52
C ASN A 437 21.12 -24.28 -13.98
N HIS A 438 21.38 -23.33 -14.88
CA HIS A 438 21.50 -21.91 -14.54
C HIS A 438 20.56 -21.09 -15.41
N TYR A 439 19.54 -20.51 -14.75
CA TYR A 439 18.48 -19.74 -15.34
C TYR A 439 18.70 -18.24 -15.12
N THR A 440 18.42 -17.44 -16.16
CA THR A 440 18.44 -15.98 -16.07
C THR A 440 17.15 -15.36 -16.57
N TRP A 441 16.70 -14.28 -15.94
CA TRP A 441 15.55 -13.50 -16.40
C TRP A 441 15.65 -12.02 -16.03
N ARG A 442 14.85 -11.20 -16.71
CA ARG A 442 14.63 -9.78 -16.37
C ARG A 442 13.20 -9.59 -15.92
N LYS A 443 13.01 -8.78 -14.87
CA LYS A 443 11.67 -8.45 -14.33
C LYS A 443 10.88 -7.60 -15.35
N VAL A 444 9.55 -7.79 -15.38
CA VAL A 444 8.62 -7.00 -16.21
C VAL A 444 8.30 -5.64 -15.61
N THR A 445 7.63 -4.79 -16.38
CA THR A 445 7.30 -3.42 -15.98
C THR A 445 6.10 -3.37 -15.05
N THR A 446 6.23 -2.60 -13.97
CA THR A 446 5.13 -2.28 -13.05
C THR A 446 4.53 -0.92 -13.40
N THR A 447 3.20 -0.85 -13.50
CA THR A 447 2.47 0.41 -13.69
C THR A 447 1.57 0.70 -12.49
N VAL A 448 1.77 1.84 -11.84
CA VAL A 448 0.88 2.35 -10.80
C VAL A 448 -0.09 3.34 -11.43
N HIS A 449 -1.35 2.97 -11.50
CA HIS A 449 -2.41 3.77 -12.12
C HIS A 449 -3.04 4.74 -11.11
N ASN A 450 -3.77 5.72 -11.65
CA ASN A 450 -4.56 6.69 -10.89
C ASN A 450 -3.74 7.59 -9.96
N ILE A 451 -2.50 7.92 -10.36
CA ILE A 451 -1.59 8.77 -9.57
C ILE A 451 -2.16 10.17 -9.30
N ILE A 452 -3.00 10.68 -10.20
CA ILE A 452 -3.65 11.99 -10.09
C ILE A 452 -5.01 11.90 -9.40
N VAL A 453 -5.89 11.01 -9.90
CA VAL A 453 -7.29 10.89 -9.45
C VAL A 453 -7.70 9.43 -9.39
N GLY A 454 -8.36 9.04 -8.30
CA GLY A 454 -8.90 7.71 -8.06
C GLY A 454 -8.08 6.87 -7.08
N LYS A 455 -8.56 5.65 -6.79
CA LYS A 455 -7.81 4.70 -5.98
C LYS A 455 -6.60 4.20 -6.77
N LEU A 456 -5.41 4.26 -6.16
CA LEU A 456 -4.18 3.69 -6.72
C LEU A 456 -4.33 2.18 -6.87
N TRP A 457 -3.87 1.65 -7.99
CA TRP A 457 -3.80 0.22 -8.23
C TRP A 457 -2.61 -0.11 -9.14
N VAL A 458 -2.14 -1.35 -9.04
CA VAL A 458 -0.92 -1.82 -9.69
C VAL A 458 -1.26 -2.80 -10.81
N ASP A 459 -0.58 -2.64 -11.94
CA ASP A 459 -0.55 -3.58 -13.05
C ASP A 459 0.88 -4.06 -13.33
N GLN A 460 1.02 -5.29 -13.79
CA GLN A 460 2.29 -5.88 -14.25
C GLN A 460 2.13 -6.28 -15.70
N HIS A 461 3.01 -5.80 -16.57
CA HIS A 461 2.89 -6.04 -18.01
C HIS A 461 4.23 -6.06 -18.74
N GLY A 462 4.21 -6.68 -19.92
CA GLY A 462 5.37 -6.87 -20.78
C GLY A 462 5.77 -8.34 -20.90
N ASP A 463 6.89 -8.56 -21.59
CA ASP A 463 7.41 -9.89 -21.85
C ASP A 463 8.57 -10.22 -20.89
N MET A 464 8.65 -11.48 -20.48
CA MET A 464 9.75 -12.02 -19.70
C MET A 464 10.24 -13.31 -20.34
N ASP A 465 11.54 -13.34 -20.66
CA ASP A 465 12.22 -14.53 -21.11
C ASP A 465 13.04 -15.11 -19.95
N ILE A 466 12.91 -16.41 -19.74
CA ILE A 466 13.70 -17.18 -18.77
C ILE A 466 14.54 -18.17 -19.57
N ILE A 467 15.85 -18.00 -19.51
CA ILE A 467 16.79 -18.72 -20.37
C ILE A 467 17.64 -19.65 -19.51
N ASN A 468 17.64 -20.95 -19.82
CA ASN A 468 18.60 -21.90 -19.25
C ASN A 468 19.89 -21.87 -20.06
N SER A 469 20.96 -21.32 -19.48
CA SER A 469 22.27 -21.21 -20.12
C SER A 469 22.96 -22.56 -20.37
N LYS A 470 22.58 -23.62 -19.66
CA LYS A 470 23.16 -24.97 -19.79
C LYS A 470 22.55 -25.74 -20.97
N THR A 471 21.24 -25.68 -21.14
CA THR A 471 20.51 -26.48 -22.14
C THR A 471 20.02 -25.68 -23.34
N GLY A 472 20.06 -24.35 -23.27
CA GLY A 472 19.47 -23.49 -24.30
C GLY A 472 17.94 -23.43 -24.29
N HIS A 473 17.27 -24.10 -23.34
CA HIS A 473 15.81 -24.04 -23.22
C HIS A 473 15.34 -22.63 -22.80
N VAL A 474 14.20 -22.20 -23.33
CA VAL A 474 13.66 -20.86 -23.09
C VAL A 474 12.18 -20.95 -22.69
N CYS A 475 11.79 -20.17 -21.68
CA CYS A 475 10.40 -19.91 -21.39
C CYS A 475 10.06 -18.47 -21.75
N HIS A 476 9.07 -18.28 -22.61
CA HIS A 476 8.49 -16.98 -22.92
C HIS A 476 7.23 -16.77 -22.10
N LEU A 477 7.21 -15.78 -21.22
CA LEU A 477 6.05 -15.31 -20.47
C LEU A 477 5.57 -13.97 -21.04
N HIS A 478 4.26 -13.84 -21.21
CA HIS A 478 3.59 -12.63 -21.64
C HIS A 478 2.60 -12.17 -20.56
N TYR A 479 2.85 -10.99 -19.99
CA TYR A 479 1.97 -10.34 -19.02
C TYR A 479 1.07 -9.36 -19.76
N VAL A 480 -0.22 -9.69 -19.82
CA VAL A 480 -1.20 -8.92 -20.58
C VAL A 480 -1.47 -7.60 -19.87
N ALA A 481 -1.08 -6.49 -20.51
CA ALA A 481 -1.34 -5.16 -20.01
C ALA A 481 -2.83 -4.90 -19.83
N TYR A 482 -3.20 -4.20 -18.76
CA TYR A 482 -4.55 -3.74 -18.56
C TYR A 482 -5.02 -2.87 -19.74
N SER A 483 -6.19 -3.21 -20.29
CA SER A 483 -6.86 -2.43 -21.32
C SER A 483 -8.34 -2.34 -20.99
N TYR A 484 -8.89 -1.12 -21.01
CA TYR A 484 -10.31 -0.87 -20.76
C TYR A 484 -11.22 -1.55 -21.80
N PHE A 485 -10.73 -1.72 -23.04
CA PHE A 485 -11.49 -2.33 -24.12
C PHE A 485 -11.34 -3.84 -24.20
N ASN A 486 -10.35 -4.41 -23.48
CA ASN A 486 -10.15 -5.84 -23.47
C ASN A 486 -11.11 -6.49 -22.46
N ARG A 487 -11.86 -7.49 -22.91
CA ARG A 487 -12.76 -8.31 -22.09
C ARG A 487 -12.06 -9.54 -21.49
N ASP A 488 -10.79 -9.75 -21.81
CA ASP A 488 -9.97 -10.79 -21.18
C ASP A 488 -9.91 -10.61 -19.66
N VAL A 489 -9.57 -11.71 -18.99
CA VAL A 489 -9.20 -11.73 -17.57
C VAL A 489 -8.06 -10.73 -17.35
N GLN A 490 -8.26 -9.79 -16.42
CA GLN A 490 -7.23 -8.84 -16.02
C GLN A 490 -6.08 -9.56 -15.33
N ARG A 491 -4.87 -9.00 -15.37
CA ARG A 491 -3.67 -9.56 -14.71
C ARG A 491 -3.25 -10.93 -15.27
N LYS A 492 -3.73 -11.27 -16.46
CA LYS A 492 -3.47 -12.53 -17.14
C LYS A 492 -2.00 -12.66 -17.52
N VAL A 493 -1.46 -13.85 -17.26
CA VAL A 493 -0.13 -14.27 -17.70
C VAL A 493 -0.31 -15.53 -18.54
N THR A 494 0.33 -15.56 -19.70
CA THR A 494 0.42 -16.74 -20.56
C THR A 494 1.87 -17.03 -20.87
N GLY A 495 2.23 -18.29 -21.04
CA GLY A 495 3.58 -18.63 -21.43
C GLY A 495 3.73 -19.98 -22.10
N ARG A 496 4.93 -20.19 -22.62
CA ARG A 496 5.34 -21.41 -23.31
C ARG A 496 6.80 -21.71 -22.99
N VAL A 497 7.10 -22.98 -22.75
CA VAL A 497 8.46 -23.49 -22.57
C VAL A 497 8.88 -24.22 -23.82
N LEU A 498 10.05 -23.86 -24.34
CA LEU A 498 10.61 -24.34 -25.59
C LEU A 498 11.96 -25.01 -25.35
N ASP A 499 12.23 -26.04 -26.15
CA ASP A 499 13.58 -26.59 -26.26
C ASP A 499 14.47 -25.73 -27.18
N GLU A 500 15.72 -26.17 -27.37
CA GLU A 500 16.72 -25.53 -28.23
C GLU A 500 16.32 -25.45 -29.72
N LYS A 501 15.26 -26.17 -30.13
CA LYS A 501 14.74 -26.22 -31.52
C LYS A 501 13.43 -25.44 -31.66
N ASP A 502 13.11 -24.59 -30.69
CA ASP A 502 11.86 -23.82 -30.63
C ASP A 502 10.59 -24.69 -30.60
N VAL A 503 10.70 -25.95 -30.15
CA VAL A 503 9.52 -26.83 -29.98
C VAL A 503 8.91 -26.57 -28.61
N VAL A 504 7.60 -26.32 -28.58
CA VAL A 504 6.86 -26.07 -27.34
C VAL A 504 6.55 -27.38 -26.61
N HIS A 505 7.02 -27.49 -25.37
CA HIS A 505 6.81 -28.67 -24.51
C HIS A 505 5.85 -28.40 -23.35
N TRP A 506 5.79 -27.18 -22.84
CA TRP A 506 4.88 -26.80 -21.75
C TRP A 506 4.16 -25.50 -22.03
N ILE A 507 2.90 -25.42 -21.59
CA ILE A 507 2.08 -24.22 -21.62
C ILE A 507 1.83 -23.75 -20.19
N ILE A 508 1.96 -22.45 -19.97
CA ILE A 508 1.75 -21.76 -18.69
C ILE A 508 0.54 -20.83 -18.84
N ARG A 509 -0.35 -20.82 -17.85
CA ARG A 509 -1.46 -19.87 -17.79
C ARG A 509 -1.82 -19.50 -16.36
N GLY A 510 -2.39 -18.31 -16.18
CA GLY A 510 -3.00 -17.91 -14.92
C GLY A 510 -3.06 -16.40 -14.78
N THR A 511 -3.03 -15.92 -13.55
CA THR A 511 -2.91 -14.49 -13.23
C THR A 511 -1.85 -14.27 -12.17
N TRP A 512 -1.06 -13.20 -12.29
CA TRP A 512 0.07 -12.95 -11.39
C TRP A 512 -0.32 -12.63 -9.94
N ASP A 513 -1.62 -12.41 -9.70
CA ASP A 513 -2.18 -12.04 -8.41
C ASP A 513 -3.01 -13.16 -7.74
N SER A 514 -3.14 -14.33 -8.38
CA SER A 514 -3.94 -15.45 -7.87
C SER A 514 -3.23 -16.79 -8.00
N LYS A 515 -3.02 -17.31 -9.21
CA LYS A 515 -2.42 -18.64 -9.41
C LYS A 515 -1.82 -18.83 -10.79
N ILE A 516 -0.93 -19.82 -10.91
CA ILE A 516 -0.34 -20.29 -12.17
C ILE A 516 -0.51 -21.81 -12.30
N GLU A 517 -0.95 -22.22 -13.49
CA GLU A 517 -1.12 -23.61 -13.91
C GLU A 517 -0.20 -23.91 -15.10
N ILE A 518 0.34 -25.12 -15.14
CA ILE A 518 1.19 -25.62 -16.23
C ILE A 518 0.63 -26.92 -16.81
N ALA A 519 0.79 -27.13 -18.12
CA ALA A 519 0.36 -28.35 -18.80
C ALA A 519 1.40 -28.79 -19.85
N PRO A 520 1.69 -30.09 -19.98
CA PRO A 520 2.56 -30.60 -21.03
C PRO A 520 1.84 -30.55 -22.39
N VAL A 521 2.61 -30.42 -23.47
CA VAL A 521 2.10 -30.53 -24.85
C VAL A 521 2.26 -31.97 -25.33
N THR A 522 1.15 -32.60 -25.75
CA THR A 522 1.11 -34.05 -26.00
C THR A 522 1.22 -34.44 -27.48
N ASN A 523 1.27 -33.51 -28.43
CA ASN A 523 1.47 -33.86 -29.83
C ASN A 523 2.20 -32.76 -30.63
N VAL A 524 3.35 -33.12 -31.21
CA VAL A 524 4.20 -32.25 -32.05
C VAL A 524 4.19 -32.72 -33.52
N GLU A 525 3.50 -33.81 -33.86
CA GLU A 525 3.50 -34.34 -35.22
C GLU A 525 2.66 -33.49 -36.18
N GLY A 526 3.34 -32.88 -37.17
CA GLY A 526 2.74 -32.34 -38.39
C GLY A 526 2.27 -30.88 -38.35
N VAL A 527 2.65 -30.11 -37.33
CA VAL A 527 2.15 -28.75 -37.12
C VAL A 527 3.24 -27.74 -37.45
N SER A 528 3.02 -26.93 -38.50
CA SER A 528 3.89 -25.80 -38.87
C SER A 528 4.14 -24.87 -37.68
N PRO A 529 5.32 -24.22 -37.59
CA PRO A 529 5.56 -23.20 -36.57
C PRO A 529 4.47 -22.11 -36.66
N GLY A 530 3.53 -22.08 -35.71
CA GLY A 530 2.50 -21.03 -35.62
C GLY A 530 1.02 -21.45 -35.64
N SER A 531 0.65 -22.73 -35.80
CA SER A 531 -0.78 -23.13 -35.70
C SER A 531 -1.28 -23.31 -34.26
N VAL A 532 -2.52 -22.87 -34.05
CA VAL A 532 -3.08 -22.38 -32.78
C VAL A 532 -3.64 -23.47 -31.84
N GLU A 533 -3.67 -24.75 -32.21
CA GLU A 533 -4.28 -25.79 -31.37
C GLU A 533 -3.35 -27.00 -31.14
N GLN A 534 -2.31 -26.78 -30.34
CA GLN A 534 -1.55 -27.87 -29.73
C GLN A 534 -2.44 -28.62 -28.73
N LYS A 535 -2.47 -29.95 -28.80
CA LYS A 535 -3.14 -30.78 -27.79
C LYS A 535 -2.40 -30.65 -26.46
N LYS A 536 -3.11 -30.19 -25.44
CA LYS A 536 -2.59 -29.97 -24.09
C LYS A 536 -2.96 -31.15 -23.22
N GLY A 537 -2.02 -31.61 -22.42
CA GLY A 537 -2.29 -32.50 -21.30
C GLY A 537 -3.10 -31.80 -20.21
N PRO A 538 -3.39 -32.50 -19.10
CA PRO A 538 -4.08 -31.91 -17.96
C PRO A 538 -3.25 -30.76 -17.35
N PHE A 539 -3.93 -29.68 -17.00
CA PHE A 539 -3.32 -28.60 -16.24
C PHE A 539 -3.12 -29.02 -14.78
N LYS A 540 -1.94 -28.72 -14.25
CA LYS A 540 -1.61 -28.85 -12.83
C LYS A 540 -1.25 -27.50 -12.22
N LEU A 541 -1.58 -27.33 -10.94
CA LEU A 541 -1.25 -26.12 -10.19
C LEU A 541 0.26 -26.07 -9.92
N ALA A 542 0.92 -25.01 -10.36
CA ALA A 542 2.34 -24.79 -10.10
C ALA A 542 2.57 -23.76 -8.98
N TRP A 543 1.63 -22.80 -8.83
CA TRP A 543 1.65 -21.81 -7.77
C TRP A 543 0.25 -21.29 -7.48
N GLU A 544 -0.02 -20.98 -6.22
CA GLU A 544 -1.21 -20.27 -5.75
C GLU A 544 -0.80 -19.27 -4.68
N ARG A 545 -1.43 -18.10 -4.72
CA ARG A 545 -1.15 -17.01 -3.79
C ARG A 545 -1.71 -17.32 -2.41
N ASN A 546 -0.94 -16.96 -1.38
CA ASN A 546 -1.42 -16.96 0.00
C ASN A 546 -2.57 -15.96 0.17
N GLU A 547 -3.62 -16.38 0.87
CA GLU A 547 -4.74 -15.49 1.21
C GLU A 547 -4.24 -14.28 2.02
N PRO A 548 -4.73 -13.06 1.72
CA PRO A 548 -4.41 -11.89 2.53
C PRO A 548 -4.79 -12.11 3.98
N LEU A 549 -3.95 -11.64 4.90
CA LEU A 549 -4.26 -11.70 6.32
C LEU A 549 -5.52 -10.88 6.62
N PRO A 550 -6.37 -11.30 7.58
CA PRO A 550 -7.49 -10.50 8.03
C PRO A 550 -7.04 -9.09 8.44
N ASP A 551 -7.81 -8.08 8.04
CA ASP A 551 -7.52 -6.67 8.31
C ASP A 551 -6.16 -6.16 7.78
N SER A 552 -5.55 -6.82 6.78
CA SER A 552 -4.24 -6.42 6.25
C SER A 552 -4.19 -4.98 5.76
N ASP A 553 -5.33 -4.41 5.34
CA ASP A 553 -5.44 -3.00 4.92
C ASP A 553 -5.10 -2.02 6.05
N LYS A 554 -5.26 -2.42 7.32
CA LYS A 554 -4.86 -1.64 8.50
C LYS A 554 -3.35 -1.63 8.71
N PHE A 555 -2.61 -2.61 8.17
CA PHE A 555 -1.16 -2.73 8.30
C PHE A 555 -0.48 -2.92 6.93
N TYR A 556 -0.73 -1.96 6.04
CA TYR A 556 -0.03 -1.80 4.76
C TYR A 556 -0.23 -2.93 3.73
N ASN A 557 -1.26 -3.75 3.88
CA ASN A 557 -1.53 -4.95 3.07
C ASN A 557 -0.34 -5.92 3.04
N PHE A 558 0.37 -6.04 4.16
CA PHE A 558 1.49 -6.97 4.29
C PHE A 558 1.03 -8.43 4.26
N THR A 559 1.82 -9.27 3.59
CA THR A 559 1.77 -10.73 3.74
C THR A 559 2.36 -11.13 5.09
N LEU A 560 2.17 -12.39 5.50
CA LEU A 560 2.77 -12.90 6.73
C LEU A 560 4.29 -12.74 6.73
N LEU A 561 4.96 -13.03 5.61
CA LEU A 561 6.40 -12.82 5.47
C LEU A 561 6.75 -11.34 5.64
N ALA A 562 6.06 -10.44 4.93
CA ALA A 562 6.29 -9.00 5.01
C ALA A 562 6.13 -8.46 6.44
N CYS A 563 5.14 -8.96 7.20
CA CYS A 563 5.02 -8.64 8.62
C CYS A 563 6.28 -9.04 9.39
N GLN A 564 6.94 -10.14 9.07
CA GLN A 564 8.10 -10.66 9.81
C GLN A 564 9.44 -10.00 9.43
N LEU A 565 9.56 -9.44 8.22
CA LEU A 565 10.85 -8.97 7.68
C LEU A 565 11.57 -7.93 8.55
N ASN A 566 10.81 -7.07 9.22
CA ASN A 566 11.33 -5.99 10.05
C ASN A 566 11.18 -6.24 11.56
N GLU A 567 10.90 -7.48 11.95
CA GLU A 567 10.96 -7.90 13.35
C GLU A 567 12.42 -7.86 13.83
N MET A 568 12.68 -7.32 15.04
CA MET A 568 14.05 -7.22 15.57
C MET A 568 14.67 -8.61 15.74
N GLU A 569 15.93 -8.77 15.35
CA GLU A 569 16.69 -10.00 15.53
C GLU A 569 18.05 -9.68 16.20
N PRO A 570 18.50 -10.50 17.18
CA PRO A 570 19.79 -10.30 17.80
C PRO A 570 20.93 -10.67 16.85
N GLY A 571 22.08 -10.00 17.00
CA GLY A 571 23.28 -10.35 16.25
C GLY A 571 23.24 -9.99 14.76
N VAL A 572 22.31 -9.16 14.32
CA VAL A 572 22.33 -8.54 12.98
C VAL A 572 23.46 -7.50 12.88
N ALA A 573 23.92 -7.20 11.67
CA ALA A 573 24.90 -6.13 11.44
C ALA A 573 24.38 -4.75 11.90
N PRO A 574 25.25 -3.82 12.34
CA PRO A 574 24.86 -2.44 12.65
C PRO A 574 24.20 -1.70 11.48
N THR A 575 24.47 -2.12 10.24
CA THR A 575 23.88 -1.56 9.02
C THR A 575 22.59 -2.25 8.58
N ASP A 576 22.10 -3.25 9.32
CA ASP A 576 20.86 -3.98 8.98
C ASP A 576 19.64 -3.05 9.01
N SER A 577 18.74 -3.17 8.03
CA SER A 577 17.53 -2.34 7.92
C SER A 577 16.63 -2.40 9.17
N ARG A 578 16.70 -3.44 10.02
CA ARG A 578 15.94 -3.48 11.29
C ARG A 578 16.40 -2.42 12.29
N ASN A 579 17.67 -2.03 12.20
CA ASN A 579 18.29 -1.00 13.04
C ASN A 579 18.04 0.42 12.50
N ARG A 580 17.40 0.54 11.33
CA ARG A 580 17.12 1.83 10.68
C ARG A 580 16.02 2.60 11.42
N PRO A 581 16.34 3.76 12.05
CA PRO A 581 15.45 4.36 13.03
C PRO A 581 14.22 5.08 12.44
N ASP A 582 14.31 5.71 11.26
CA ASP A 582 13.14 6.31 10.59
C ASP A 582 12.10 5.25 10.21
N GLN A 583 12.57 4.11 9.71
CA GLN A 583 11.72 2.97 9.37
C GLN A 583 11.04 2.37 10.61
N ARG A 584 11.77 2.22 11.73
CA ARG A 584 11.20 1.74 13.01
C ARG A 584 10.10 2.66 13.52
N TYR A 585 10.35 3.97 13.59
CA TYR A 585 9.33 4.93 14.02
C TYR A 585 8.11 4.96 13.11
N MET A 586 8.29 4.72 11.80
CA MET A 586 7.15 4.59 10.90
C MET A 586 6.29 3.36 11.24
N GLU A 587 6.91 2.21 11.47
CA GLU A 587 6.21 0.97 11.83
C GLU A 587 5.41 1.11 13.13
N GLU A 588 5.95 1.87 14.08
CA GLU A 588 5.31 2.19 15.37
C GLU A 588 4.23 3.28 15.28
N GLY A 589 3.95 3.80 14.08
CA GLY A 589 2.95 4.86 13.85
C GLY A 589 3.41 6.28 14.25
N GLN A 590 4.68 6.46 14.63
CA GLN A 590 5.27 7.76 14.99
C GLN A 590 5.77 8.50 13.74
N TRP A 591 4.87 8.82 12.81
CA TRP A 591 5.23 9.32 11.47
C TRP A 591 5.96 10.67 11.45
N ASP A 592 5.65 11.59 12.38
CA ASP A 592 6.36 12.87 12.47
C ASP A 592 7.82 12.67 12.88
N LYS A 593 8.06 11.80 13.87
CA LYS A 593 9.40 11.43 14.32
C LYS A 593 10.16 10.69 13.21
N ALA A 594 9.49 9.77 12.51
CA ALA A 594 10.05 9.09 11.35
C ALA A 594 10.50 10.08 10.27
N ASN A 595 9.68 11.09 9.93
CA ASN A 595 10.07 12.14 8.98
C ASN A 595 11.29 12.94 9.45
N GLN A 596 11.37 13.32 10.73
CA GLN A 596 12.52 14.06 11.27
C GLN A 596 13.80 13.25 11.20
N ILE A 597 13.76 11.97 11.59
CA ILE A 597 14.92 11.08 11.53
C ILE A 597 15.33 10.80 10.09
N LYS A 598 14.36 10.61 9.19
CA LYS A 598 14.62 10.41 7.75
C LYS A 598 15.42 11.57 7.16
N ILE A 599 15.05 12.81 7.48
CA ILE A 599 15.78 14.00 7.03
C ILE A 599 17.23 13.96 7.53
N LYS A 600 17.45 13.66 8.82
CA LYS A 600 18.80 13.56 9.40
C LYS A 600 19.65 12.48 8.72
N LEU A 601 19.08 11.31 8.46
CA LEU A 601 19.76 10.21 7.77
C LEU A 601 20.15 10.59 6.34
N GLU A 602 19.22 11.18 5.59
CA GLU A 602 19.46 11.64 4.23
C GLU A 602 20.52 12.75 4.19
N GLU A 603 20.51 13.68 5.15
CA GLU A 603 21.51 14.73 5.28
C GLU A 603 22.90 14.19 5.63
N LYS A 604 22.99 13.23 6.57
CA LYS A 604 24.23 12.52 6.91
C LYS A 604 24.83 11.85 5.67
N GLN A 605 24.00 11.15 4.90
CA GLN A 605 24.41 10.52 3.65
C GLN A 605 24.85 11.55 2.59
N ARG A 606 24.11 12.65 2.41
CA ARG A 606 24.47 13.74 1.48
C ARG A 606 25.80 14.39 1.87
N ALA A 607 26.07 14.56 3.17
CA ALA A 607 27.34 15.09 3.65
C ALA A 607 28.50 14.13 3.37
N ALA A 608 28.33 12.84 3.66
CA ALA A 608 29.32 11.81 3.34
C ALA A 608 29.62 11.71 1.83
N ARG A 609 28.57 11.83 0.98
CA ARG A 609 28.72 11.89 -0.47
C ARG A 609 29.55 13.11 -0.91
N ARG A 610 29.21 14.32 -0.45
CA ARG A 610 29.95 15.54 -0.77
C ARG A 610 31.43 15.44 -0.39
N LYS A 611 31.72 14.84 0.77
CA LYS A 611 33.12 14.59 1.18
C LYS A 611 33.84 13.66 0.21
N ARG A 612 33.21 12.55 -0.20
CA ARG A 612 33.79 11.63 -1.20
C ARG A 612 34.02 12.29 -2.55
N GLU A 613 33.07 13.10 -3.02
CA GLU A 613 33.20 13.84 -4.28
C GLU A 613 34.34 14.86 -4.23
N ALA A 614 34.45 15.63 -3.14
CA ALA A 614 35.57 16.56 -2.94
C ALA A 614 36.92 15.83 -2.90
N THR A 615 37.03 14.72 -2.16
CA THR A 615 38.27 13.91 -2.12
C THR A 615 38.62 13.30 -3.47
N ALA A 616 37.63 12.96 -4.31
CA ALA A 616 37.84 12.47 -5.67
C ALA A 616 38.30 13.59 -6.61
N GLU A 617 37.76 14.80 -6.48
CA GLU A 617 38.16 15.97 -7.25
C GLU A 617 39.59 16.41 -6.89
N GLU A 618 39.92 16.46 -5.59
CA GLU A 618 41.29 16.69 -5.11
C GLU A 618 42.25 15.63 -5.65
N ALA A 619 41.86 14.35 -5.63
CA ALA A 619 42.66 13.26 -6.18
C ALA A 619 42.97 13.45 -7.66
N SER A 620 41.93 13.81 -8.43
CA SER A 620 42.05 14.08 -9.85
C SER A 620 42.93 15.29 -10.14
N ALA A 621 42.82 16.36 -9.34
CA ALA A 621 43.63 17.56 -9.48
C ALA A 621 45.12 17.30 -9.20
N GLU A 622 45.41 16.42 -8.24
CA GLU A 622 46.76 15.99 -7.88
C GLU A 622 47.32 14.87 -8.79
N GLY A 623 46.51 14.34 -9.72
CA GLY A 623 46.90 13.21 -10.57
C GLY A 623 47.08 11.88 -9.81
N ARG A 624 46.56 11.77 -8.58
CA ARG A 624 46.61 10.54 -7.78
C ARG A 624 45.39 9.66 -8.05
N PRO A 625 45.52 8.33 -7.96
CA PRO A 625 44.37 7.43 -8.08
C PRO A 625 43.38 7.66 -6.92
N TYR A 626 42.08 7.64 -7.24
CA TYR A 626 41.01 7.68 -6.26
C TYR A 626 40.33 6.32 -6.16
N GLN A 627 40.32 5.75 -4.95
CA GLN A 627 39.56 4.53 -4.68
C GLN A 627 38.08 4.88 -4.57
N GLN A 628 37.28 4.36 -5.50
CA GLN A 628 35.83 4.48 -5.44
C GLN A 628 35.26 3.69 -4.24
N TYR A 629 34.04 4.03 -3.83
CA TYR A 629 33.33 3.24 -2.84
C TYR A 629 33.20 1.79 -3.33
N GLU A 630 33.58 0.84 -2.47
CA GLU A 630 33.40 -0.58 -2.71
C GLU A 630 32.43 -1.14 -1.65
N PRO A 631 31.41 -1.91 -2.06
CA PRO A 631 30.55 -2.61 -1.12
C PRO A 631 31.35 -3.60 -0.28
N ILE A 632 30.86 -3.88 0.93
CA ILE A 632 31.63 -4.68 1.90
C ILE A 632 31.40 -6.16 1.69
N TRP A 633 30.15 -6.54 1.43
CA TRP A 633 29.74 -7.95 1.38
C TRP A 633 29.67 -8.49 -0.04
N PHE A 634 29.74 -7.59 -1.03
CA PHE A 634 29.71 -7.91 -2.45
C PHE A 634 30.93 -7.30 -3.15
N LYS A 635 31.48 -8.01 -4.12
CA LYS A 635 32.58 -7.55 -4.97
C LYS A 635 32.14 -7.47 -6.43
N ARG A 636 32.73 -6.54 -7.18
CA ARG A 636 32.50 -6.43 -8.62
C ARG A 636 33.28 -7.51 -9.35
N GLU A 637 32.61 -8.32 -10.15
CA GLU A 637 33.22 -9.33 -11.04
C GLU A 637 32.57 -9.29 -12.42
N THR A 638 33.31 -9.67 -13.45
CA THR A 638 32.77 -9.83 -14.79
C THR A 638 31.99 -11.13 -14.86
N ASP A 639 30.68 -11.05 -15.10
CA ASP A 639 29.84 -12.23 -15.35
C ASP A 639 30.34 -12.97 -16.61
N PRO A 640 30.78 -14.23 -16.51
CA PRO A 640 31.28 -14.99 -17.64
C PRO A 640 30.26 -15.16 -18.77
N GLN A 641 28.96 -15.11 -18.47
CA GLN A 641 27.91 -15.34 -19.47
C GLN A 641 27.54 -14.07 -20.23
N SER A 642 27.30 -12.96 -19.52
CA SER A 642 26.89 -11.71 -20.16
C SER A 642 28.05 -10.76 -20.50
N GLY A 643 29.23 -10.97 -19.93
CA GLY A 643 30.38 -10.07 -20.03
C GLY A 643 30.21 -8.75 -19.26
N ASN A 644 29.09 -8.57 -18.55
CA ASN A 644 28.82 -7.38 -17.76
C ASN A 644 29.49 -7.47 -16.39
N ILE A 645 29.82 -6.32 -15.81
CA ILE A 645 30.24 -6.24 -14.40
C ILE A 645 29.00 -6.45 -13.53
N THR A 646 29.09 -7.38 -12.58
CA THR A 646 28.04 -7.73 -11.62
C THR A 646 28.60 -7.75 -10.19
N HIS A 647 27.72 -7.60 -9.19
CA HIS A 647 28.09 -7.72 -7.78
C HIS A 647 27.87 -9.16 -7.27
N VAL A 648 28.96 -9.83 -6.93
CA VAL A 648 28.98 -11.22 -6.44
C VAL A 648 29.19 -11.23 -4.93
N PHE A 649 28.39 -12.02 -4.22
CA PHE A 649 28.51 -12.19 -2.78
C PHE A 649 29.84 -12.84 -2.40
N THR A 650 30.50 -12.28 -1.39
CA THR A 650 31.84 -12.72 -0.95
C THR A 650 31.81 -13.95 -0.02
N GLY A 651 30.67 -14.23 0.63
CA GLY A 651 30.58 -15.24 1.69
C GLY A 651 31.03 -14.76 3.07
N GLU A 652 31.62 -13.57 3.18
CA GLU A 652 32.23 -13.09 4.44
C GLU A 652 31.20 -12.65 5.48
N TYR A 653 30.02 -12.17 5.05
CA TYR A 653 28.98 -11.69 5.98
C TYR A 653 28.59 -12.74 7.03
N TRP A 654 28.31 -13.97 6.61
CA TRP A 654 27.90 -15.04 7.52
C TRP A 654 29.04 -15.49 8.46
N LYS A 655 30.30 -15.36 8.02
CA LYS A 655 31.47 -15.63 8.86
C LYS A 655 31.61 -14.57 9.95
N CYS A 656 31.50 -13.29 9.57
CA CYS A 656 31.48 -12.16 10.49
C CYS A 656 30.34 -12.25 11.50
N LYS A 657 29.12 -12.59 11.05
CA LYS A 657 27.97 -12.82 11.93
C LYS A 657 28.24 -13.91 12.97
N SER A 658 28.77 -15.05 12.53
CA SER A 658 29.07 -16.18 13.40
C SER A 658 30.15 -15.83 14.44
N ALA A 659 31.09 -14.96 14.09
CA ALA A 659 32.13 -14.45 14.98
C ALA A 659 31.65 -13.27 15.87
N GLY A 660 30.51 -12.65 15.57
CA GLY A 660 30.06 -11.41 16.19
C GLY A 660 30.93 -10.20 15.85
N ASP A 661 31.69 -10.24 14.75
CA ASP A 661 32.60 -9.18 14.34
C ASP A 661 31.99 -8.30 13.25
N TRP A 662 31.67 -7.07 13.62
CA TRP A 662 31.13 -6.05 12.73
C TRP A 662 32.08 -4.88 12.50
N SER A 663 33.38 -5.07 12.74
CA SER A 663 34.40 -4.02 12.60
C SER A 663 34.46 -3.41 11.19
N MET A 664 34.08 -4.17 10.15
CA MET A 664 34.01 -3.69 8.77
C MET A 664 32.76 -2.82 8.49
N CYS A 665 31.74 -2.85 9.35
CA CYS A 665 30.48 -2.14 9.09
C CYS A 665 30.63 -0.62 9.26
N PRO A 666 30.15 0.18 8.29
CA PRO A 666 30.17 1.63 8.38
C PRO A 666 29.07 2.12 9.31
N ASN A 667 29.27 3.29 9.90
CA ASN A 667 28.25 3.97 10.68
C ASN A 667 27.36 4.83 9.77
N ILE A 668 26.19 4.30 9.39
CA ILE A 668 25.28 4.93 8.43
C ILE A 668 23.97 5.49 9.02
N PHE A 669 23.54 5.03 10.21
CA PHE A 669 22.30 5.49 10.88
C PHE A 669 22.49 6.68 11.83
#